data_AF-N1Q5T9-F1
#
_entry.id   AF-N1Q5T9-F1
#
_cell.length_a   1.000
_cell.length_b   1.000
_cell.length_c   1.000
_cell.angle_alpha   90.00
_cell.angle_beta   90.00
_cell.angle_gamma   90.00
#
_symmetry.space_group_name_H-M   'P 1'
#
loop_
_entity.id
_entity.type
_entity.pdbx_description
1 polymer ?
#
loop_
_entity_poly.entity_id
_entity_poly.type
_entity_poly.pdbx_seq_one_letter_code
_entity_poly.pdbx_strand_id
1 'polypeptide(L)'
;MTSLKRSLAATSSTTTLSSKTYLRTLKSGKVQKVVRELYLRQDIPCSSNLCTACIDLAPAGFHGKTEPVVLSATPAGTKQFPAGHYLVPDTNAFLNAMDLFEAEGTVQDVIVLQTVLEEVKNRSLPLYHRLIALTKNEGKRFYVFFNDFRLETYVQRETGETINDRNDRAIRKACAWYHEHLQSAVQARKSERCPVVVMLSDDRECLRKAKEDTISSLNLHGYVSELPDADRLLDMLASSRDQRAARDAKAENLYPEYISMSAMLTGVKNGTLHQGNFSVSPYNYLEGSVHVPAFDRPLIIQGRENSNRAVSGDVVVLEVLPREQWKAPSSKVIEEEDINKNDNAENEDESAEPIVTEQERKALLEEARRAQGKVSEGRPQPTAKVVGIIKRNWRQYVGHIDKDSVKSGAKQSRAQQTVFLIPMDKRIPKIRVRTRQAGDLLGKRVLVTIDSWDRESRYPVGHFIRSLGELETKGAETEALLLEWDVQYRPFPKSVLDCLPAEGHDWKVPQDLSHPGWKGRKDLRDLLICSIDPPGCVDIDDALHARVLPNGNFEVGVHIADVSHFVKPNNAMDKEASLRGTTVYLVDKRIDMLPMLLGTDLCSLKPYVERYAFSVIWELNANADIINASFTKSVIRSREAFSYERAQLRIDDRSQQDDLTKGMRHLMMLSKKLRAKRMAAGALNLASPEVRVETESETSDPVDVKTKQLLDTNQLVEEFMLLANISVAGKNYEAFPQTALLRRHAAPPKNNFEELSNQLKVKKGMELRTDSSKALADTLDTCVDSDNPFFNTLVRILATRCMMSAEYFCSGTQAYPEFRHYGLASEIYTHFTSPIRRYADLEAHRQLAAAIEYEPLDPSLQSRSKLEGVCKNINVRHRNAQMAGRASVEYYVGQALKGRVIEEDGFVMRIFSNGFVVFVPRFGIEGLIRLKDMGKGDVEPESVFDAEQYSLEIHSGQKSGTKVDLFEKVKVKITDEAEESTGKRKIKLHLA
;
A
#
# COMPACT_ATOMS: atom_id res chain seq x y z
N MET A 1 0.40 36.26 -32.87
CA MET A 1 -0.78 37.05 -32.48
C MET A 1 -1.75 37.05 -33.64
N THR A 2 -2.71 36.14 -33.61
CA THR A 2 -3.84 36.12 -34.56
C THR A 2 -5.03 35.86 -33.67
N SER A 3 -5.77 36.93 -33.40
CA SER A 3 -6.99 36.91 -32.60
C SER A 3 -8.05 36.12 -33.37
N LEU A 4 -8.27 34.87 -32.98
CA LEU A 4 -9.53 34.19 -33.26
C LEU A 4 -10.58 34.89 -32.40
N LYS A 5 -11.18 35.95 -32.96
CA LYS A 5 -12.48 36.46 -32.53
C LYS A 5 -13.45 35.28 -32.61
N ARG A 6 -13.68 34.58 -31.50
CA ARG A 6 -14.88 33.78 -31.34
C ARG A 6 -16.06 34.75 -31.43
N SER A 7 -16.97 34.45 -32.33
CA SER A 7 -18.27 35.09 -32.42
C SER A 7 -18.89 35.13 -31.02
N LEU A 8 -19.43 36.30 -30.66
CA LEU A 8 -20.38 36.46 -29.57
C LEU A 8 -21.50 35.42 -29.73
N ALA A 9 -21.33 34.23 -29.13
CA ALA A 9 -22.47 33.45 -28.72
C ALA A 9 -23.15 34.33 -27.67
N ALA A 10 -24.39 34.73 -27.95
CA ALA A 10 -25.18 35.60 -27.12
C ALA A 10 -24.98 35.26 -25.65
N THR A 11 -24.48 36.22 -24.86
CA THR A 11 -24.75 36.24 -23.43
C THR A 11 -26.26 36.09 -23.30
N SER A 12 -26.71 34.95 -22.80
CA SER A 12 -28.08 34.83 -22.31
C SER A 12 -28.31 35.94 -21.29
N SER A 13 -29.56 36.36 -21.10
CA SER A 13 -29.94 37.38 -20.11
C SER A 13 -29.54 37.04 -18.66
N THR A 14 -28.94 35.88 -18.41
CA THR A 14 -28.61 35.30 -17.10
C THR A 14 -27.11 35.12 -16.83
N THR A 15 -26.21 35.51 -17.75
CA THR A 15 -24.75 35.33 -17.59
C THR A 15 -23.96 36.66 -17.67
N THR A 16 -23.19 36.97 -16.64
CA THR A 16 -22.37 38.20 -16.54
C THR A 16 -20.87 37.86 -16.61
N LEU A 17 -20.08 38.62 -17.38
CA LEU A 17 -18.63 38.42 -17.49
C LEU A 17 -17.87 39.29 -16.46
N SER A 18 -16.96 38.67 -15.71
CA SER A 18 -16.00 39.30 -14.81
C SER A 18 -14.57 38.83 -15.10
N SER A 19 -13.56 39.31 -14.37
CA SER A 19 -12.18 38.85 -14.51
C SER A 19 -11.49 38.63 -13.16
N LYS A 20 -10.71 37.55 -13.07
CA LYS A 20 -9.86 37.21 -11.92
C LYS A 20 -8.40 37.45 -12.30
N THR A 21 -7.76 38.40 -11.61
CA THR A 21 -6.35 38.76 -11.82
C THR A 21 -5.51 38.37 -10.61
N TYR A 22 -4.38 37.69 -10.84
CA TYR A 22 -3.42 37.37 -9.79
C TYR A 22 -1.98 37.31 -10.32
N LEU A 23 -1.01 37.44 -9.42
CA LEU A 23 0.40 37.27 -9.72
C LEU A 23 0.84 35.86 -9.36
N ARG A 24 1.60 35.22 -10.24
CA ARG A 24 2.14 33.87 -10.05
C ARG A 24 3.66 33.91 -10.22
N THR A 25 4.39 33.48 -9.20
CA THR A 25 5.84 33.23 -9.32
C THR A 25 6.06 31.86 -9.94
N LEU A 26 6.83 31.80 -11.02
CA LEU A 26 7.23 30.56 -11.69
C LEU A 26 8.38 29.89 -10.92
N LYS A 27 8.60 28.59 -11.15
CA LYS A 27 9.76 27.86 -10.59
C LYS A 27 11.11 28.50 -10.95
N SER A 28 11.16 29.31 -12.01
CA SER A 28 12.33 30.08 -12.42
C SER A 28 12.52 31.40 -11.66
N GLY A 29 11.69 31.72 -10.67
CA GLY A 29 11.69 33.00 -9.94
C GLY A 29 11.04 34.18 -10.66
N LYS A 30 10.61 34.01 -11.93
CA LYS A 30 9.93 35.06 -12.70
C LYS A 30 8.50 35.25 -12.21
N VAL A 31 8.05 36.49 -12.07
CA VAL A 31 6.67 36.82 -11.71
C VAL A 31 5.84 37.04 -12.97
N GLN A 32 4.73 36.33 -13.09
CA GLN A 32 3.79 36.40 -14.21
C GLN A 32 2.43 36.92 -13.72
N LYS A 33 1.90 37.97 -14.36
CA LYS A 33 0.51 38.40 -14.18
C LYS A 33 -0.40 37.48 -14.98
N VAL A 34 -1.36 36.85 -14.30
CA VAL A 34 -2.37 35.99 -14.91
C VAL A 34 -3.72 36.68 -14.81
N VAL A 35 -4.40 36.82 -15.95
CA VAL A 35 -5.77 37.34 -16.04
C VAL A 35 -6.63 36.22 -16.61
N ARG A 36 -7.72 35.87 -15.92
CA ARG A 36 -8.68 34.86 -16.37
C ARG A 36 -10.07 35.47 -16.44
N GLU A 37 -10.80 35.14 -17.50
CA GLU A 37 -12.23 35.39 -17.59
C GLU A 37 -12.98 34.57 -16.53
N LEU A 38 -14.01 35.16 -15.94
CA LEU A 38 -14.88 34.53 -14.96
C LEU A 38 -16.33 34.78 -15.37
N TYR A 39 -17.07 33.72 -15.66
CA TYR A 39 -18.49 33.81 -16.03
C TYR A 39 -19.35 33.58 -14.79
N LEU A 40 -20.18 34.58 -14.47
CA LEU A 40 -21.12 34.55 -13.36
C LEU A 40 -22.49 34.13 -13.88
N ARG A 41 -23.04 33.08 -13.28
CA ARG A 41 -24.25 32.36 -13.71
C ARG A 41 -25.32 32.41 -12.64
N GLN A 42 -26.58 32.23 -13.03
CA GLN A 42 -27.73 32.11 -12.10
C GLN A 42 -28.33 30.70 -12.06
N ASP A 43 -27.97 29.83 -13.01
CA ASP A 43 -28.49 28.47 -13.18
C ASP A 43 -27.70 27.40 -12.40
N ILE A 44 -26.95 27.81 -11.37
CA ILE A 44 -26.25 26.87 -10.48
C ILE A 44 -27.23 26.43 -9.39
N PRO A 45 -27.65 25.14 -9.34
CA PRO A 45 -28.69 24.70 -8.42
C PRO A 45 -28.19 24.60 -6.98
N CYS A 46 -29.09 24.77 -6.02
CA CYS A 46 -28.80 24.56 -4.59
C CYS A 46 -28.75 23.06 -4.19
N SER A 47 -29.20 22.16 -5.07
CA SER A 47 -29.28 20.71 -4.84
C SER A 47 -30.07 20.29 -3.60
N SER A 48 -31.00 21.14 -3.15
CA SER A 48 -31.94 20.83 -2.06
C SER A 48 -33.25 20.28 -2.62
N ASN A 49 -33.70 19.13 -2.10
CA ASN A 49 -35.01 18.57 -2.44
C ASN A 49 -36.19 19.49 -2.06
N LEU A 50 -35.97 20.57 -1.30
CA LEU A 50 -36.97 21.58 -0.98
C LEU A 50 -37.19 22.62 -2.09
N CYS A 51 -36.25 22.77 -3.03
CA CYS A 51 -36.29 23.85 -4.01
C CYS A 51 -36.71 23.37 -5.40
N THR A 52 -37.94 23.66 -5.80
CA THR A 52 -38.44 23.37 -7.15
C THR A 52 -37.84 24.30 -8.21
N ALA A 53 -37.67 25.58 -7.89
CA ALA A 53 -37.13 26.57 -8.82
C ALA A 53 -35.72 26.21 -9.35
N CYS A 54 -34.84 25.70 -8.49
CA CYS A 54 -33.51 25.26 -8.92
C CYS A 54 -33.54 23.94 -9.72
N ILE A 55 -34.54 23.07 -9.49
CA ILE A 55 -34.70 21.83 -10.25
C ILE A 55 -35.13 22.15 -11.68
N ASP A 56 -36.07 23.09 -11.84
CA ASP A 56 -36.57 23.49 -13.16
C ASP A 56 -35.52 24.28 -13.97
N LEU A 57 -34.66 25.06 -13.29
CA LEU A 57 -33.58 25.83 -13.91
C LEU A 57 -32.27 25.04 -14.07
N ALA A 58 -32.19 23.80 -13.55
CA ALA A 58 -30.95 23.04 -13.57
C ALA A 58 -30.53 22.70 -15.02
N PRO A 59 -29.31 23.07 -15.44
CA PRO A 59 -28.85 22.78 -16.79
C PRO A 59 -28.61 21.27 -16.96
N ALA A 60 -28.95 20.75 -18.14
CA ALA A 60 -28.54 19.41 -18.53
C ALA A 60 -27.02 19.36 -18.73
N GLY A 61 -26.37 18.33 -18.19
CA GLY A 61 -24.94 18.07 -18.41
C GLY A 61 -24.65 17.66 -19.85
N PHE A 62 -23.38 17.41 -20.17
CA PHE A 62 -22.92 17.04 -21.51
C PHE A 62 -23.66 15.84 -22.13
N HIS A 63 -24.10 14.89 -21.29
CA HIS A 63 -24.86 13.71 -21.73
C HIS A 63 -26.38 13.94 -21.82
N GLY A 64 -26.85 15.18 -21.74
CA GLY A 64 -28.28 15.51 -21.78
C GLY A 64 -29.06 15.12 -20.53
N LYS A 65 -28.38 14.75 -19.43
CA LYS A 65 -28.99 14.43 -18.13
C LYS A 65 -28.74 15.56 -17.14
N THR A 66 -29.77 15.94 -16.39
CA THR A 66 -29.62 16.81 -15.23
C THR A 66 -28.96 16.04 -14.08
N GLU A 67 -28.10 16.72 -13.33
CA GLU A 67 -27.50 16.13 -12.12
C GLU A 67 -28.60 15.89 -11.08
N PRO A 68 -28.59 14.74 -10.37
CA PRO A 68 -29.59 14.46 -9.36
C PRO A 68 -29.45 15.40 -8.15
N VAL A 69 -30.58 15.69 -7.51
CA VAL A 69 -30.64 16.46 -6.27
C VAL A 69 -30.08 15.61 -5.12
N VAL A 70 -29.12 16.15 -4.38
CA VAL A 70 -28.34 15.40 -3.40
C VAL A 70 -28.82 15.62 -1.97
N LEU A 71 -29.18 16.85 -1.58
CA LEU A 71 -29.49 17.19 -0.19
C LEU A 71 -30.94 16.80 0.18
N SER A 72 -31.11 16.24 1.39
CA SER A 72 -32.40 15.75 1.87
C SER A 72 -33.39 16.88 2.17
N ALA A 73 -34.67 16.69 1.86
CA ALA A 73 -35.71 17.62 2.31
C ALA A 73 -35.91 17.61 3.83
N THR A 74 -35.48 16.55 4.50
CA THR A 74 -35.58 16.33 5.94
C THR A 74 -34.21 15.96 6.52
N PRO A 75 -33.27 16.92 6.57
CA PRO A 75 -31.95 16.66 7.16
C PRO A 75 -32.06 16.34 8.65
N ALA A 76 -31.06 15.64 9.18
CA ALA A 76 -30.99 15.29 10.59
C ALA A 76 -30.95 16.56 11.47
N GLY A 77 -31.66 16.55 12.59
CA GLY A 77 -31.66 17.66 13.56
C GLY A 77 -30.76 17.39 14.76
N THR A 78 -30.32 18.46 15.43
CA THR A 78 -29.65 18.41 16.74
C THR A 78 -30.53 19.01 17.82
N LYS A 79 -30.05 19.01 19.08
CA LYS A 79 -30.73 19.71 20.18
C LYS A 79 -30.88 21.21 19.89
N GLN A 80 -29.88 21.83 19.25
CA GLN A 80 -29.91 23.24 18.87
C GLN A 80 -30.73 23.48 17.60
N PHE A 81 -30.76 22.51 16.68
CA PHE A 81 -31.47 22.61 15.40
C PHE A 81 -32.50 21.49 15.22
N PRO A 82 -33.64 21.52 15.94
CA PRO A 82 -34.65 20.45 15.89
C PRO A 82 -35.30 20.32 14.50
N ALA A 83 -35.39 21.41 13.75
CA ALA A 83 -35.90 21.43 12.38
C ALA A 83 -34.93 20.85 11.33
N GLY A 84 -33.76 20.36 11.73
CA GLY A 84 -32.72 19.88 10.81
C GLY A 84 -31.80 20.99 10.32
N HIS A 85 -30.62 20.64 9.82
CA HIS A 85 -29.65 21.60 9.33
C HIS A 85 -28.82 21.10 8.15
N TYR A 86 -28.30 22.03 7.34
CA TYR A 86 -27.25 21.78 6.36
C TYR A 86 -25.93 22.37 6.86
N LEU A 87 -24.84 21.62 6.70
CA LEU A 87 -23.52 22.09 7.10
C LEU A 87 -22.80 22.76 5.94
N VAL A 88 -22.14 23.88 6.23
CA VAL A 88 -21.21 24.57 5.31
C VAL A 88 -19.85 24.69 6.01
N PRO A 89 -18.97 23.68 5.89
CA PRO A 89 -17.66 23.72 6.54
C PRO A 89 -16.67 24.62 5.79
N ASP A 90 -15.81 25.29 6.56
CA ASP A 90 -14.67 26.03 6.03
C ASP A 90 -13.51 25.11 5.61
N THR A 91 -12.42 25.70 5.12
CA THR A 91 -11.21 24.96 4.73
C THR A 91 -10.60 24.21 5.91
N ASN A 92 -10.48 24.84 7.08
CA ASN A 92 -9.81 24.26 8.24
C ASN A 92 -10.60 23.07 8.82
N ALA A 93 -11.93 23.08 8.72
CA ALA A 93 -12.77 21.97 9.15
C ALA A 93 -12.41 20.68 8.40
N PHE A 94 -12.23 20.74 7.08
CA PHE A 94 -11.80 19.59 6.29
C PHE A 94 -10.34 19.21 6.54
N LEU A 95 -9.46 20.17 6.81
CA LEU A 95 -8.05 19.88 7.11
C LEU A 95 -7.88 19.17 8.46
N ASN A 96 -8.68 19.56 9.45
CA ASN A 96 -8.53 19.10 10.84
C ASN A 96 -9.44 17.92 11.20
N ALA A 97 -10.53 17.70 10.45
CA ALA A 97 -11.55 16.73 10.81
C ALA A 97 -12.09 15.93 9.60
N MET A 98 -11.27 15.65 8.58
CA MET A 98 -11.73 14.84 7.43
C MET A 98 -12.28 13.48 7.85
N ASP A 99 -11.65 12.82 8.84
CA ASP A 99 -12.08 11.52 9.34
C ASP A 99 -13.47 11.57 10.01
N LEU A 100 -13.85 12.69 10.62
CA LEU A 100 -15.21 12.94 11.13
C LEU A 100 -16.23 12.98 9.98
N PHE A 101 -15.91 13.65 8.87
CA PHE A 101 -16.80 13.73 7.71
C PHE A 101 -16.98 12.38 7.02
N GLU A 102 -15.98 11.50 7.10
CA GLU A 102 -16.02 10.12 6.59
C GLU A 102 -16.76 9.14 7.50
N ALA A 103 -16.83 9.41 8.81
CA ALA A 103 -17.47 8.53 9.79
C ALA A 103 -18.95 8.23 9.43
N GLU A 104 -19.34 6.96 9.43
CA GLU A 104 -20.68 6.56 9.00
C GLU A 104 -21.78 7.05 9.97
N GLY A 105 -22.94 7.40 9.42
CA GLY A 105 -24.15 7.72 10.19
C GLY A 105 -24.20 9.10 10.87
N THR A 106 -23.09 9.82 10.99
CA THR A 106 -23.03 11.09 11.73
C THR A 106 -23.31 12.33 10.89
N VAL A 107 -22.41 12.65 9.97
CA VAL A 107 -22.50 13.84 9.13
C VAL A 107 -23.02 13.44 7.74
N GLN A 108 -24.20 13.91 7.37
CA GLN A 108 -24.87 13.48 6.13
C GLN A 108 -25.03 14.59 5.10
N ASP A 109 -25.74 15.68 5.42
CA ASP A 109 -26.05 16.78 4.49
C ASP A 109 -25.02 17.92 4.58
N VAL A 110 -24.06 17.92 3.65
CA VAL A 110 -22.93 18.85 3.63
C VAL A 110 -22.82 19.58 2.29
N ILE A 111 -22.74 20.90 2.34
CA ILE A 111 -22.48 21.77 1.21
C ILE A 111 -20.99 22.14 1.21
N VAL A 112 -20.28 21.67 0.19
CA VAL A 112 -18.88 21.97 -0.03
C VAL A 112 -18.79 23.12 -1.02
N LEU A 113 -18.32 24.29 -0.58
CA LEU A 113 -18.16 25.44 -1.46
C LEU A 113 -16.95 25.25 -2.40
N GLN A 114 -17.06 25.72 -3.64
CA GLN A 114 -15.95 25.72 -4.60
C GLN A 114 -14.70 26.41 -4.04
N THR A 115 -14.86 27.54 -3.36
CA THR A 115 -13.73 28.26 -2.75
C THR A 115 -12.97 27.39 -1.75
N VAL A 116 -13.72 26.66 -0.90
CA VAL A 116 -13.16 25.72 0.08
C VAL A 116 -12.50 24.53 -0.61
N LEU A 117 -13.18 23.95 -1.61
CA LEU A 117 -12.67 22.81 -2.37
C LEU A 117 -11.35 23.13 -3.11
N GLU A 118 -11.25 24.31 -3.72
CA GLU A 118 -10.03 24.79 -4.37
C GLU A 118 -8.90 25.03 -3.36
N GLU A 119 -9.20 25.58 -2.17
CA GLU A 119 -8.20 25.78 -1.13
C GLU A 119 -7.69 24.45 -0.55
N VAL A 120 -8.59 23.50 -0.25
CA VAL A 120 -8.23 22.14 0.17
C VAL A 120 -7.34 21.48 -0.90
N LYS A 121 -7.66 21.59 -2.19
CA LYS A 121 -6.84 21.07 -3.28
C LYS A 121 -5.42 21.66 -3.30
N ASN A 122 -5.31 22.96 -3.06
CA ASN A 122 -4.02 23.66 -3.07
C ASN A 122 -3.17 23.33 -1.83
N ARG A 123 -3.82 23.11 -0.67
CA ARG A 123 -3.13 22.75 0.58
C ARG A 123 -2.81 21.26 0.69
N SER A 124 -3.74 20.39 0.28
CA SER A 124 -3.60 18.93 0.35
C SER A 124 -4.43 18.23 -0.74
N LEU A 125 -3.74 17.85 -1.83
CA LEU A 125 -4.35 17.07 -2.91
C LEU A 125 -4.95 15.72 -2.44
N PRO A 126 -4.34 14.98 -1.49
CA PRO A 126 -4.97 13.77 -0.93
C PRO A 126 -6.31 14.04 -0.24
N LEU A 127 -6.41 15.09 0.58
CA LEU A 127 -7.67 15.47 1.23
C LEU A 127 -8.72 15.91 0.22
N TYR A 128 -8.31 16.60 -0.86
CA TYR A 128 -9.21 16.92 -1.96
C TYR A 128 -9.78 15.65 -2.63
N HIS A 129 -8.95 14.62 -2.87
CA HIS A 129 -9.45 13.36 -3.43
C HIS A 129 -10.41 12.64 -2.47
N ARG A 130 -10.13 12.65 -1.16
CA ARG A 130 -11.04 12.12 -0.13
C ARG A 130 -12.38 12.86 -0.13
N LEU A 131 -12.35 14.18 -0.16
CA LEU A 131 -13.55 15.03 -0.21
C LEU A 131 -14.38 14.80 -1.49
N ILE A 132 -13.74 14.65 -2.65
CA ILE A 132 -14.41 14.30 -3.91
C ILE A 132 -14.96 12.87 -3.88
N ALA A 133 -14.33 11.94 -3.15
CA ALA A 133 -14.89 10.60 -2.98
C ALA A 133 -16.19 10.63 -2.16
N LEU A 134 -16.27 11.51 -1.16
CA LEU A 134 -17.50 11.72 -0.38
C LEU A 134 -18.67 12.22 -1.22
N THR A 135 -18.44 13.07 -2.23
CA THR A 135 -19.51 13.55 -3.13
C THR A 135 -20.03 12.47 -4.08
N LYS A 136 -19.35 11.32 -4.15
CA LYS A 136 -19.74 10.17 -4.98
C LYS A 136 -20.26 9.00 -4.13
N ASN A 137 -20.24 9.13 -2.82
CA ASN A 137 -20.65 8.09 -1.90
C ASN A 137 -22.18 8.14 -1.70
N GLU A 138 -22.88 7.04 -1.99
CA GLU A 138 -24.34 6.99 -1.87
C GLU A 138 -24.85 7.09 -0.42
N GLY A 139 -24.04 6.69 0.56
CA GLY A 139 -24.38 6.78 1.99
C GLY A 139 -24.21 8.19 2.58
N LYS A 140 -23.68 9.15 1.81
CA LYS A 140 -23.36 10.51 2.24
C LYS A 140 -23.93 11.53 1.26
N ARG A 141 -24.47 12.64 1.74
CA ARG A 141 -25.09 13.68 0.90
C ARG A 141 -24.20 14.91 0.84
N PHE A 142 -23.11 14.79 0.09
CA PHE A 142 -22.14 15.86 -0.10
C PHE A 142 -22.33 16.51 -1.47
N TYR A 143 -22.61 17.81 -1.48
CA TYR A 143 -22.84 18.56 -2.71
C TYR A 143 -21.80 19.67 -2.89
N VAL A 144 -21.18 19.74 -4.07
CA VAL A 144 -20.25 20.83 -4.41
C VAL A 144 -21.04 21.98 -5.00
N PHE A 145 -21.07 23.11 -4.28
CA PHE A 145 -21.72 24.33 -4.74
C PHE A 145 -20.69 25.31 -5.31
N PHE A 146 -20.85 25.66 -6.58
CA PHE A 146 -19.95 26.55 -7.33
C PHE A 146 -20.21 28.04 -7.00
N ASN A 147 -19.95 28.43 -5.76
CA ASN A 147 -20.22 29.77 -5.24
C ASN A 147 -19.45 30.88 -5.97
N ASP A 148 -18.23 30.61 -6.47
CA ASP A 148 -17.42 31.59 -7.21
C ASP A 148 -17.91 31.80 -8.65
N PHE A 149 -18.74 30.89 -9.18
CA PHE A 149 -19.37 31.02 -10.49
C PHE A 149 -20.82 31.49 -10.42
N ARG A 150 -21.39 31.62 -9.22
CA ARG A 150 -22.78 32.06 -9.06
C ARG A 150 -22.85 33.54 -8.75
N LEU A 151 -23.68 34.27 -9.49
CA LEU A 151 -23.73 35.73 -9.49
C LEU A 151 -23.97 36.31 -8.09
N GLU A 152 -24.89 35.72 -7.33
CA GLU A 152 -25.36 36.25 -6.04
C GLU A 152 -24.41 35.94 -4.88
N THR A 153 -23.53 34.95 -5.04
CA THR A 153 -22.57 34.52 -4.01
C THR A 153 -21.13 34.89 -4.33
N TYR A 154 -20.86 35.37 -5.54
CA TYR A 154 -19.52 35.80 -5.93
C TYR A 154 -19.08 37.04 -5.15
N VAL A 155 -17.86 37.01 -4.62
CA VAL A 155 -17.25 38.15 -3.92
C VAL A 155 -15.94 38.57 -4.59
N GLN A 156 -15.79 39.87 -4.82
CA GLN A 156 -14.54 40.46 -5.32
C GLN A 156 -13.61 40.80 -4.15
N ARG A 157 -12.30 40.58 -4.34
CA ARG A 157 -11.29 40.94 -3.34
C ARG A 157 -11.17 42.45 -3.20
N GLU A 158 -11.25 42.94 -1.98
CA GLU A 158 -11.14 44.36 -1.64
C GLU A 158 -9.67 44.81 -1.58
N THR A 159 -9.44 46.13 -1.70
CA THR A 159 -8.09 46.70 -1.64
C THR A 159 -7.49 46.52 -0.25
N GLY A 160 -6.34 45.85 -0.15
CA GLY A 160 -5.67 45.57 1.13
C GLY A 160 -6.18 44.33 1.87
N GLU A 161 -7.26 43.70 1.40
CA GLU A 161 -7.80 42.45 1.96
C GLU A 161 -6.88 41.26 1.65
N THR A 162 -6.65 40.35 2.59
CA THR A 162 -5.88 39.13 2.32
C THR A 162 -6.72 38.12 1.51
N ILE A 163 -6.08 37.09 0.95
CA ILE A 163 -6.86 36.04 0.26
C ILE A 163 -7.70 35.21 1.24
N ASN A 164 -7.23 35.05 2.48
CA ASN A 164 -7.94 34.32 3.52
C ASN A 164 -9.23 35.05 3.90
N ASP A 165 -9.13 36.35 4.19
CA ASP A 165 -10.29 37.20 4.54
C ASP A 165 -11.36 37.20 3.44
N ARG A 166 -10.92 37.26 2.16
CA ARG A 166 -11.82 37.16 1.01
C ARG A 166 -12.54 35.82 0.97
N ASN A 167 -11.83 34.72 1.22
CA ASN A 167 -12.40 33.37 1.20
C ASN A 167 -13.43 33.21 2.33
N ASP A 168 -13.10 33.68 3.55
CA ASP A 168 -14.01 33.65 4.69
C ASP A 168 -15.28 34.46 4.42
N ARG A 169 -15.14 35.63 3.78
CA ARG A 169 -16.28 36.44 3.33
C ARG A 169 -17.09 35.76 2.23
N ALA A 170 -16.46 35.03 1.32
CA ALA A 170 -17.15 34.23 0.30
C ALA A 170 -18.00 33.11 0.94
N ILE A 171 -17.47 32.45 1.97
CA ILE A 171 -18.19 31.42 2.73
C ILE A 171 -19.40 32.03 3.43
N ARG A 172 -19.22 33.13 4.18
CA ARG A 172 -20.32 33.85 4.84
C ARG A 172 -21.41 34.29 3.86
N LYS A 173 -21.02 34.85 2.71
CA LYS A 173 -21.97 35.28 1.67
C LYS A 173 -22.78 34.10 1.10
N ALA A 174 -22.16 32.95 0.91
CA ALA A 174 -22.85 31.75 0.47
C ALA A 174 -23.82 31.22 1.54
N CYS A 175 -23.42 31.22 2.82
CA CYS A 175 -24.31 30.82 3.93
C CYS A 175 -25.55 31.71 4.03
N ALA A 176 -25.36 33.04 3.96
CA ALA A 176 -26.46 34.00 3.96
C ALA A 176 -27.40 33.78 2.76
N TRP A 177 -26.84 33.55 1.57
CA TRP A 177 -27.64 33.25 0.39
C TRP A 177 -28.46 31.96 0.53
N TYR A 178 -27.85 30.87 1.03
CA TYR A 178 -28.58 29.61 1.24
C TYR A 178 -29.71 29.79 2.25
N HIS A 179 -29.49 30.58 3.31
CA HIS A 179 -30.52 30.85 4.32
C HIS A 179 -31.75 31.53 3.70
N GLU A 180 -31.55 32.65 2.99
CA GLU A 180 -32.62 33.40 2.32
C GLU A 180 -33.30 32.56 1.23
N HIS A 181 -32.52 31.82 0.45
CA HIS A 181 -33.00 30.99 -0.65
C HIS A 181 -33.86 29.83 -0.16
N LEU A 182 -33.46 29.13 0.91
CA LEU A 182 -34.21 28.01 1.46
C LEU A 182 -35.52 28.48 2.12
N GLN A 183 -35.53 29.62 2.80
CA GLN A 183 -36.76 30.22 3.31
C GLN A 183 -37.77 30.47 2.18
N SER A 184 -37.30 31.06 1.08
CA SER A 184 -38.13 31.31 -0.10
C SER A 184 -38.65 30.01 -0.74
N ALA A 185 -37.79 28.99 -0.85
CA ALA A 185 -38.15 27.69 -1.40
C ALA A 185 -39.20 26.95 -0.53
N VAL A 186 -39.06 27.00 0.79
CA VAL A 186 -40.00 26.40 1.75
C VAL A 186 -41.36 27.10 1.69
N GLN A 187 -41.38 28.44 1.61
CA GLN A 187 -42.61 29.21 1.43
C GLN A 187 -43.32 28.84 0.11
N ALA A 188 -42.57 28.74 -0.99
CA ALA A 188 -43.12 28.36 -2.29
C ALA A 188 -43.72 26.94 -2.29
N ARG A 189 -43.15 26.02 -1.51
CA ARG A 189 -43.61 24.63 -1.40
C ARG A 189 -44.63 24.39 -0.28
N LYS A 190 -44.96 25.43 0.52
CA LYS A 190 -45.80 25.31 1.73
C LYS A 190 -45.31 24.22 2.71
N SER A 191 -44.00 24.03 2.83
CA SER A 191 -43.41 23.09 3.80
C SER A 191 -43.38 23.74 5.19
N GLU A 192 -43.71 22.98 6.23
CA GLU A 192 -43.67 23.48 7.62
C GLU A 192 -42.25 23.51 8.21
N ARG A 193 -41.30 22.81 7.57
CA ARG A 193 -39.93 22.62 8.07
C ARG A 193 -38.91 23.28 7.14
N CYS A 194 -38.12 24.20 7.68
CA CYS A 194 -36.98 24.84 7.00
C CYS A 194 -35.68 24.50 7.73
N PRO A 195 -34.70 23.85 7.07
CA PRO A 195 -33.44 23.52 7.71
C PRO A 195 -32.56 24.75 7.90
N VAL A 196 -31.85 24.81 9.02
CA VAL A 196 -30.89 25.88 9.31
C VAL A 196 -29.59 25.64 8.54
N VAL A 197 -28.99 26.70 7.99
CA VAL A 197 -27.67 26.63 7.35
C VAL A 197 -26.62 26.96 8.41
N VAL A 198 -25.80 25.98 8.77
CA VAL A 198 -24.81 26.10 9.84
C VAL A 198 -23.41 26.16 9.25
N MET A 199 -22.74 27.29 9.44
CA MET A 199 -21.34 27.46 9.08
C MET A 199 -20.43 26.82 10.14
N LEU A 200 -19.53 25.93 9.73
CA LEU A 200 -18.51 25.35 10.62
C LEU A 200 -17.16 25.99 10.35
N SER A 201 -16.57 26.61 11.38
CA SER A 201 -15.23 27.20 11.29
C SER A 201 -14.56 27.19 12.67
N ASP A 202 -13.27 26.92 12.71
CA ASP A 202 -12.46 27.09 13.93
C ASP A 202 -11.75 28.46 13.98
N ASP A 203 -11.89 29.30 12.95
CA ASP A 203 -11.36 30.67 12.96
C ASP A 203 -12.26 31.58 13.82
N ARG A 204 -11.68 32.07 14.93
CA ARG A 204 -12.39 32.93 15.89
C ARG A 204 -12.90 34.23 15.27
N GLU A 205 -12.14 34.84 14.38
CA GLU A 205 -12.52 36.10 13.75
C GLU A 205 -13.61 35.86 12.70
N CYS A 206 -13.54 34.75 11.98
CA CYS A 206 -14.58 34.32 11.05
C CYS A 206 -15.91 34.07 11.78
N LEU A 207 -15.89 33.36 12.91
CA LEU A 207 -17.07 33.13 13.76
C LEU A 207 -17.63 34.43 14.35
N ARG A 208 -16.76 35.36 14.76
CA ARG A 208 -17.17 36.67 15.28
C ARG A 208 -17.94 37.46 14.21
N LYS A 209 -17.40 37.56 13.00
CA LYS A 209 -18.04 38.23 11.86
C LYS A 209 -19.32 37.52 11.40
N ALA A 210 -19.36 36.19 11.43
CA ALA A 210 -20.57 35.43 11.10
C ALA A 210 -21.74 35.74 12.04
N LYS A 211 -21.46 35.91 13.35
CA LYS A 211 -22.47 36.36 14.32
C LYS A 211 -22.97 37.78 14.04
N GLU A 212 -22.08 38.70 13.64
CA GLU A 212 -22.47 40.06 13.25
C GLU A 212 -23.40 40.05 12.02
N ASP A 213 -23.16 39.13 11.08
CA ASP A 213 -23.99 38.93 9.88
C ASP A 213 -25.26 38.10 10.16
N THR A 214 -25.60 37.78 11.42
CA THR A 214 -26.74 36.92 11.79
C THR A 214 -26.70 35.51 11.16
N ILE A 215 -25.51 34.99 10.84
CA ILE A 215 -25.31 33.64 10.31
C ILE A 215 -25.15 32.64 11.45
N SER A 216 -25.92 31.56 11.42
CA SER A 216 -25.75 30.44 12.38
C SER A 216 -24.39 29.79 12.17
N SER A 217 -23.55 29.84 13.20
CA SER A 217 -22.16 29.38 13.12
C SER A 217 -21.70 28.69 14.41
N LEU A 218 -20.92 27.63 14.26
CA LEU A 218 -20.34 26.84 15.35
C LEU A 218 -18.88 26.51 15.06
N ASN A 219 -18.09 26.31 16.11
CA ASN A 219 -16.79 25.66 15.97
C ASN A 219 -16.96 24.14 15.90
N LEU A 220 -15.93 23.42 15.42
CA LEU A 220 -16.02 21.98 15.22
C LEU A 220 -16.34 21.24 16.52
N HIS A 221 -15.63 21.57 17.60
CA HIS A 221 -15.86 20.96 18.91
C HIS A 221 -17.30 21.16 19.41
N GLY A 222 -17.83 22.38 19.28
CA GLY A 222 -19.18 22.74 19.71
C GLY A 222 -20.23 21.95 18.94
N TYR A 223 -20.11 21.87 17.61
CA TYR A 223 -21.03 21.08 16.80
C TYR A 223 -21.00 19.58 17.14
N VAL A 224 -19.80 18.99 17.26
CA VAL A 224 -19.65 17.56 17.56
C VAL A 224 -20.18 17.21 18.95
N SER A 225 -20.08 18.14 19.91
CA SER A 225 -20.61 17.96 21.27
C SER A 225 -22.14 17.82 21.31
N GLU A 226 -22.85 18.24 20.25
CA GLU A 226 -24.31 18.11 20.16
C GLU A 226 -24.79 16.83 19.50
N LEU A 227 -23.89 16.08 18.85
CA LEU A 227 -24.24 14.88 18.12
C LEU A 227 -24.51 13.70 19.06
N PRO A 228 -25.34 12.73 18.65
CA PRO A 228 -25.35 11.40 19.24
C PRO A 228 -23.92 10.83 19.23
N ASP A 229 -23.51 10.16 20.31
CA ASP A 229 -22.15 9.64 20.52
C ASP A 229 -21.02 10.70 20.50
N ALA A 230 -21.30 11.92 20.99
CA ALA A 230 -20.33 13.00 21.09
C ALA A 230 -18.97 12.59 21.68
N ASP A 231 -18.95 11.80 22.76
CA ASP A 231 -17.72 11.33 23.40
C ASP A 231 -16.80 10.58 22.40
N ARG A 232 -17.40 9.79 21.49
CA ARG A 232 -16.66 9.04 20.46
C ARG A 232 -16.15 9.94 19.34
N LEU A 233 -16.97 10.90 18.93
CA LEU A 233 -16.69 11.76 17.78
C LEU A 233 -15.70 12.87 18.12
N LEU A 234 -15.69 13.34 19.37
CA LEU A 234 -14.72 14.32 19.84
C LEU A 234 -13.28 13.77 19.81
N ASP A 235 -13.10 12.45 19.95
CA ASP A 235 -11.79 11.79 19.86
C ASP A 235 -11.28 11.68 18.40
N MET A 236 -12.14 11.95 17.40
CA MET A 236 -11.78 12.04 15.96
C MET A 236 -11.31 13.43 15.53
N LEU A 237 -11.37 14.42 16.41
CA LEU A 237 -10.92 15.78 16.10
C LEU A 237 -9.40 15.88 16.34
N ALA A 238 -8.67 16.40 15.35
CA ALA A 238 -7.29 16.79 15.56
C ALA A 238 -7.22 17.85 16.68
N SER A 239 -6.27 17.70 17.60
CA SER A 239 -6.11 18.67 18.69
C SER A 239 -5.58 20.00 18.16
N SER A 240 -6.36 21.08 18.30
CA SER A 240 -6.07 22.38 17.69
C SER A 240 -4.78 23.03 18.23
N ARG A 241 -3.98 23.62 17.33
CA ARG A 241 -2.73 24.33 17.67
C ARG A 241 -2.94 25.46 18.68
N ASP A 242 -4.09 26.15 18.64
CA ASP A 242 -4.38 27.28 19.52
C ASP A 242 -4.67 26.88 20.97
N GLN A 243 -5.13 25.65 21.24
CA GLN A 243 -5.21 25.13 22.62
C GLN A 243 -3.82 24.77 23.17
N ARG A 244 -2.83 24.53 22.30
CA ARG A 244 -1.45 24.17 22.66
C ARG A 244 -0.59 25.42 22.95
N ALA A 245 -0.71 26.46 22.12
CA ALA A 245 0.07 27.71 22.28
C ALA A 245 -0.20 28.46 23.60
N ALA A 246 -1.37 28.26 24.23
CA ALA A 246 -1.72 28.88 25.50
C ALA A 246 -1.11 28.19 26.73
N ARG A 247 -0.51 26.99 26.61
CA ARG A 247 0.07 26.24 27.73
C ARG A 247 1.61 26.24 27.77
N ASP A 248 2.30 26.32 26.64
CA ASP A 248 3.73 25.95 26.58
C ASP A 248 4.68 27.12 26.24
N ALA A 249 4.70 28.17 27.07
CA ALA A 249 5.63 29.30 26.88
C ALA A 249 7.05 29.06 27.45
N LYS A 250 7.40 27.84 27.91
CA LYS A 250 8.64 27.56 28.67
C LYS A 250 9.39 26.26 28.33
N ALA A 251 9.02 25.50 27.30
CA ALA A 251 9.69 24.24 26.97
C ALA A 251 11.00 24.46 26.19
N GLU A 252 12.06 23.71 26.52
CA GLU A 252 13.28 23.65 25.69
C GLU A 252 13.03 22.84 24.41
N ASN A 253 13.60 23.28 23.30
CA ASN A 253 13.40 22.64 22.00
C ASN A 253 14.19 21.33 21.91
N LEU A 254 13.48 20.20 21.87
CA LEU A 254 14.09 18.87 21.75
C LEU A 254 14.64 18.55 20.35
N TYR A 255 14.22 19.27 19.33
CA TYR A 255 14.69 19.01 17.98
C TYR A 255 15.05 20.30 17.25
N PRO A 256 16.00 20.23 16.31
CA PRO A 256 16.32 21.37 15.46
C PRO A 256 15.15 21.71 14.53
N GLU A 257 15.04 23.00 14.22
CA GLU A 257 14.05 23.52 13.28
C GLU A 257 14.39 23.09 11.85
N TYR A 258 13.36 22.80 11.05
CA TYR A 258 13.58 22.48 9.65
C TYR A 258 13.95 23.73 8.85
N ILE A 259 14.91 23.59 7.94
CA ILE A 259 15.23 24.67 7.01
C ILE A 259 14.05 24.89 6.03
N SER A 260 13.91 26.11 5.52
CA SER A 260 12.80 26.44 4.62
C SER A 260 12.80 25.58 3.34
N MET A 261 11.61 25.33 2.77
CA MET A 261 11.47 24.58 1.50
C MET A 261 12.33 25.17 0.37
N SER A 262 12.46 26.50 0.30
CA SER A 262 13.30 27.15 -0.71
C SER A 262 14.79 26.84 -0.51
N ALA A 263 15.26 26.88 0.75
CA ALA A 263 16.64 26.54 1.10
C ALA A 263 16.94 25.06 0.83
N MET A 264 16.02 24.14 1.19
CA MET A 264 16.14 22.72 0.88
C MET A 264 16.31 22.47 -0.63
N LEU A 265 15.38 22.99 -1.44
CA LEU A 265 15.40 22.78 -2.89
C LEU A 265 16.65 23.40 -3.54
N THR A 266 17.10 24.55 -3.03
CA THR A 266 18.34 25.20 -3.50
C THR A 266 19.58 24.38 -3.13
N GLY A 267 19.66 23.88 -1.89
CA GLY A 267 20.77 23.04 -1.43
C GLY A 267 20.87 21.71 -2.18
N VAL A 268 19.72 21.06 -2.44
CA VAL A 268 19.67 19.84 -3.26
C VAL A 268 20.11 20.12 -4.70
N LYS A 269 19.67 21.25 -5.28
CA LYS A 269 20.09 21.64 -6.63
C LYS A 269 21.58 21.96 -6.73
N ASN A 270 22.15 22.57 -5.68
CA ASN A 270 23.56 22.91 -5.59
C ASN A 270 24.45 21.72 -5.19
N GLY A 271 23.84 20.57 -4.82
CA GLY A 271 24.56 19.37 -4.38
C GLY A 271 25.15 19.47 -2.96
N THR A 272 24.81 20.52 -2.19
CA THR A 272 25.26 20.66 -0.79
C THR A 272 24.36 19.88 0.18
N LEU A 273 23.13 19.57 -0.24
CA LEU A 273 22.20 18.71 0.48
C LEU A 273 21.77 17.56 -0.42
N HIS A 274 21.31 16.48 0.20
CA HIS A 274 20.91 15.27 -0.51
C HIS A 274 19.46 14.90 -0.19
N GLN A 275 18.74 14.36 -1.15
CA GLN A 275 17.36 13.92 -0.99
C GLN A 275 17.26 12.40 -1.15
N GLY A 276 16.45 11.76 -0.31
CA GLY A 276 16.14 10.33 -0.44
C GLY A 276 14.98 9.90 0.45
N ASN A 277 14.65 8.60 0.40
CA ASN A 277 13.62 8.02 1.25
C ASN A 277 14.23 7.51 2.55
N PHE A 278 13.68 7.92 3.68
CA PHE A 278 14.10 7.49 5.02
C PHE A 278 13.58 6.09 5.32
N SER A 279 14.46 5.20 5.79
CA SER A 279 14.09 3.84 6.20
C SER A 279 14.66 3.55 7.58
N VAL A 280 13.79 3.26 8.54
CA VAL A 280 14.18 2.88 9.90
C VAL A 280 14.52 1.38 9.94
N SER A 281 15.55 1.02 10.70
CA SER A 281 15.94 -0.37 10.91
C SER A 281 14.90 -1.12 11.75
N PRO A 282 14.49 -2.35 11.36
CA PRO A 282 13.56 -3.15 12.16
C PRO A 282 14.19 -3.71 13.45
N TYR A 283 15.51 -3.66 13.58
CA TYR A 283 16.26 -4.17 14.74
C TYR A 283 16.79 -3.06 15.66
N ASN A 284 16.82 -1.81 15.20
CA ASN A 284 17.29 -0.67 15.99
C ASN A 284 16.49 0.57 15.62
N TYR A 285 15.55 0.98 16.47
CA TYR A 285 14.67 2.12 16.19
C TYR A 285 15.44 3.46 16.16
N LEU A 286 16.65 3.52 16.73
CA LEU A 286 17.54 4.69 16.70
C LEU A 286 18.40 4.75 15.44
N GLU A 287 18.37 3.71 14.59
CA GLU A 287 19.13 3.65 13.35
C GLU A 287 18.20 3.73 12.13
N GLY A 288 18.45 4.72 11.29
CA GLY A 288 17.85 4.88 9.98
C GLY A 288 18.90 4.87 8.88
N SER A 289 18.43 4.65 7.65
CA SER A 289 19.26 4.73 6.45
C SER A 289 18.52 5.46 5.34
N VAL A 290 19.28 6.14 4.47
CA VAL A 290 18.76 6.79 3.28
C VAL A 290 19.64 6.46 2.10
N HIS A 291 19.05 5.88 1.06
CA HIS A 291 19.74 5.69 -0.20
C HIS A 291 19.74 7.01 -0.99
N VAL A 292 20.94 7.46 -1.37
CA VAL A 292 21.17 8.68 -2.14
C VAL A 292 21.98 8.33 -3.38
N PRO A 293 21.57 8.72 -4.59
CA PRO A 293 22.29 8.37 -5.83
C PRO A 293 23.75 8.83 -5.90
N ALA A 294 24.14 9.82 -5.09
CA ALA A 294 25.50 10.35 -5.02
C ALA A 294 26.47 9.44 -4.23
N PHE A 295 25.97 8.41 -3.53
CA PHE A 295 26.74 7.51 -2.68
C PHE A 295 26.45 6.05 -3.03
N ASP A 296 27.49 5.22 -3.10
CA ASP A 296 27.34 3.79 -3.41
C ASP A 296 26.69 2.99 -2.28
N ARG A 297 26.80 3.49 -1.04
CA ARG A 297 26.20 2.91 0.17
C ARG A 297 25.16 3.86 0.75
N PRO A 298 24.08 3.34 1.36
CA PRO A 298 23.13 4.18 2.07
C PRO A 298 23.81 5.00 3.17
N LEU A 299 23.38 6.26 3.32
CA LEU A 299 23.84 7.12 4.41
C LEU A 299 23.17 6.66 5.71
N ILE A 300 23.96 6.51 6.77
CA ILE A 300 23.48 6.09 8.09
C ILE A 300 23.02 7.32 8.87
N ILE A 301 21.87 7.20 9.55
CA ILE A 301 21.30 8.23 10.41
C ILE A 301 21.12 7.61 11.79
N GLN A 302 21.93 8.03 12.76
CA GLN A 302 21.93 7.45 14.10
C GLN A 302 21.46 8.47 15.13
N GLY A 303 20.52 8.05 15.97
CA GLY A 303 19.90 8.83 17.04
C GLY A 303 18.66 9.61 16.61
N ARG A 304 17.80 9.90 17.59
CA ARG A 304 16.55 10.67 17.39
C ARG A 304 16.82 12.09 16.87
N GLU A 305 17.85 12.76 17.40
CA GLU A 305 18.23 14.13 16.99
C GLU A 305 18.53 14.21 15.49
N ASN A 306 19.37 13.29 14.98
CA ASN A 306 19.72 13.24 13.55
C ASN A 306 18.57 12.75 12.68
N SER A 307 17.68 11.90 13.20
CA SER A 307 16.46 11.50 12.50
C SER A 307 15.45 12.65 12.40
N ASN A 308 15.52 13.62 13.32
CA ASN A 308 14.78 14.88 13.31
C ASN A 308 13.29 14.75 12.95
N ARG A 309 12.55 13.98 13.77
CA ARG A 309 11.10 13.74 13.62
C ARG A 309 10.70 13.18 12.25
N ALA A 310 11.59 12.46 11.55
CA ALA A 310 11.27 11.72 10.32
C ALA A 310 10.64 10.36 10.64
N VAL A 311 9.71 9.92 9.80
CA VAL A 311 9.06 8.61 9.90
C VAL A 311 9.49 7.76 8.71
N SER A 312 9.57 6.43 8.90
CA SER A 312 9.93 5.50 7.83
C SER A 312 9.04 5.69 6.58
N GLY A 313 9.68 5.86 5.42
CA GLY A 313 9.07 6.18 4.13
C GLY A 313 8.99 7.67 3.78
N ASP A 314 9.31 8.57 4.72
CA ASP A 314 9.36 10.01 4.44
C ASP A 314 10.42 10.33 3.36
N VAL A 315 10.12 11.32 2.51
CA VAL A 315 11.10 11.90 1.58
C VAL A 315 11.80 13.04 2.31
N VAL A 316 13.05 12.79 2.72
CA VAL A 316 13.83 13.66 3.59
C VAL A 316 14.96 14.35 2.83
N VAL A 317 15.42 15.47 3.37
CA VAL A 317 16.64 16.18 2.95
C VAL A 317 17.68 16.06 4.04
N LEU A 318 18.90 15.74 3.61
CA LEU A 318 20.01 15.36 4.46
C LEU A 318 21.20 16.30 4.28
N GLU A 319 21.90 16.51 5.38
CA GLU A 319 23.24 17.08 5.43
C GLU A 319 24.20 15.97 5.89
N VAL A 320 25.25 15.72 5.12
CA VAL A 320 26.28 14.73 5.47
C VAL A 320 27.15 15.30 6.59
N LEU A 321 27.34 14.51 7.64
CA LEU A 321 28.14 14.93 8.78
C LEU A 321 29.64 14.90 8.45
N PRO A 322 30.45 15.71 9.17
CA PRO A 322 31.92 15.67 9.06
C PRO A 322 32.47 14.26 9.29
N ARG A 323 33.63 13.95 8.71
CA ARG A 323 34.24 12.60 8.75
C ARG A 323 34.52 12.11 10.18
N GLU A 324 34.74 13.03 11.10
CA GLU A 324 34.98 12.77 12.51
C GLU A 324 33.74 12.20 13.22
N GLN A 325 32.56 12.37 12.63
CA GLN A 325 31.27 11.89 13.15
C GLN A 325 30.74 10.68 12.39
N TRP A 326 31.51 10.12 11.47
CA TRP A 326 31.17 8.89 10.75
C TRP A 326 31.21 7.70 11.70
N LYS A 327 30.26 6.79 11.54
CA LYS A 327 30.02 5.67 12.46
C LYS A 327 29.84 4.38 11.67
N ALA A 328 30.08 3.26 12.33
CA ALA A 328 29.80 1.93 11.79
C ALA A 328 28.31 1.58 11.99
N PRO A 329 27.75 0.68 11.16
CA PRO A 329 26.42 0.10 11.40
C PRO A 329 26.33 -0.58 12.77
N SER A 330 25.19 -0.44 13.47
CA SER A 330 25.00 -1.07 14.77
C SER A 330 24.93 -2.60 14.68
N SER A 331 25.64 -3.27 15.58
CA SER A 331 25.59 -4.73 15.79
C SER A 331 24.68 -5.12 16.95
N LYS A 332 23.95 -4.16 17.55
CA LYS A 332 23.10 -4.37 18.72
C LYS A 332 21.64 -4.23 18.31
N VAL A 333 20.80 -5.12 18.84
CA VAL A 333 19.35 -4.99 18.74
C VAL A 333 18.89 -4.03 19.84
N ILE A 334 18.14 -3.01 19.45
CA ILE A 334 17.56 -1.99 20.33
C ILE A 334 16.09 -1.81 19.96
N GLU A 335 15.19 -2.19 20.88
CA GLU A 335 13.75 -1.99 20.72
C GLU A 335 13.28 -0.80 21.58
N GLU A 336 12.28 -0.05 21.09
CA GLU A 336 11.74 1.13 21.80
C GLU A 336 11.14 0.73 23.15
N GLU A 337 10.59 -0.47 23.26
CA GLU A 337 9.98 -1.01 24.47
C GLU A 337 10.98 -1.25 25.61
N ASP A 338 12.26 -1.54 25.31
CA ASP A 338 13.27 -1.77 26.34
C ASP A 338 13.75 -0.47 26.99
N ILE A 339 13.72 0.64 26.24
CA ILE A 339 14.27 1.93 26.67
C ILE A 339 13.17 2.85 27.20
N ASN A 340 12.02 2.88 26.53
CA ASN A 340 10.96 3.86 26.80
C ASN A 340 9.74 3.23 27.49
N LYS A 341 9.92 2.11 28.20
CA LYS A 341 8.84 1.43 28.93
C LYS A 341 8.19 2.32 30.00
N ASN A 342 8.98 3.17 30.64
CA ASN A 342 8.55 3.99 31.77
C ASN A 342 8.17 5.42 31.36
N ASP A 343 8.15 5.72 30.07
CA ASP A 343 7.75 7.05 29.58
C ASP A 343 6.26 7.27 29.87
N ASN A 344 5.92 8.45 30.41
CA ASN A 344 4.54 8.81 30.72
C ASN A 344 3.96 9.72 29.62
N ALA A 345 2.80 9.35 29.08
CA ALA A 345 2.11 10.08 28.03
C ALA A 345 1.65 11.50 28.45
N GLU A 346 1.48 11.75 29.74
CA GLU A 346 1.00 13.04 30.28
C GLU A 346 2.11 14.02 30.71
N ASN A 347 3.31 13.53 31.07
CA ASN A 347 4.30 14.33 31.81
C ASN A 347 5.44 14.91 30.98
N GLU A 348 5.51 14.69 29.65
CA GLU A 348 6.56 15.34 28.84
C GLU A 348 6.35 16.85 28.64
N ASP A 349 5.18 17.40 28.99
CA ASP A 349 4.91 18.84 28.89
C ASP A 349 5.45 19.62 30.14
N GLU A 350 5.88 18.93 31.22
CA GLU A 350 6.53 19.54 32.39
C GLU A 350 8.07 19.37 32.33
N SER A 351 8.74 20.41 31.83
CA SER A 351 10.18 20.72 31.91
C SER A 351 11.07 19.78 32.74
N ALA A 352 11.90 18.95 32.07
CA ALA A 352 13.31 18.63 32.40
C ALA A 352 13.86 17.31 31.78
N GLU A 353 13.18 16.65 30.84
CA GLU A 353 13.78 15.45 30.21
C GLU A 353 14.60 15.78 28.94
N PRO A 354 15.86 15.31 28.82
CA PRO A 354 16.66 15.47 27.62
C PRO A 354 16.06 14.71 26.42
N ILE A 355 16.36 15.20 25.22
CA ILE A 355 16.00 14.61 23.90
C ILE A 355 16.34 13.13 23.83
N VAL A 356 17.51 12.83 24.40
CA VAL A 356 18.10 11.51 24.50
C VAL A 356 18.05 11.16 25.98
N THR A 357 17.27 10.15 26.35
CA THR A 357 17.20 9.68 27.75
C THR A 357 18.59 9.26 28.22
N GLU A 358 18.84 9.22 29.54
CA GLU A 358 20.15 8.73 30.03
C GLU A 358 20.43 7.31 29.55
N GLN A 359 19.39 6.49 29.38
CA GLN A 359 19.47 5.14 28.82
C GLN A 359 19.80 5.15 27.32
N GLU A 360 19.13 5.97 26.51
CA GLU A 360 19.47 6.15 25.08
C GLU A 360 20.89 6.68 24.93
N ARG A 361 21.31 7.63 25.78
CA ARG A 361 22.66 8.21 25.75
C ARG A 361 23.70 7.15 26.09
N LYS A 362 23.44 6.30 27.09
CA LYS A 362 24.30 5.15 27.43
C LYS A 362 24.38 4.17 26.26
N ALA A 363 23.25 3.82 25.63
CA ALA A 363 23.23 2.93 24.47
C ALA A 363 24.06 3.50 23.30
N LEU A 364 23.84 4.77 22.94
CA LEU A 364 24.57 5.46 21.87
C LEU A 364 26.06 5.67 22.19
N LEU A 365 26.42 5.91 23.47
CA LEU A 365 27.82 6.04 23.92
C LEU A 365 28.53 4.68 23.93
N GLU A 366 27.85 3.62 24.31
CA GLU A 366 28.38 2.25 24.26
C GLU A 366 28.65 1.85 22.81
N GLU A 367 27.71 2.12 21.89
CA GLU A 367 27.91 1.94 20.45
C GLU A 367 29.09 2.78 19.92
N ALA A 368 29.17 4.06 20.29
CA ALA A 368 30.25 4.94 19.85
C ALA A 368 31.63 4.50 20.37
N ARG A 369 31.71 4.00 21.61
CA ARG A 369 32.97 3.48 22.19
C ARG A 369 33.43 2.21 21.49
N ARG A 370 32.50 1.31 21.15
CA ARG A 370 32.82 0.09 20.41
C ARG A 370 33.30 0.40 18.99
N ALA A 371 32.61 1.33 18.30
CA ALA A 371 32.99 1.78 16.96
C ALA A 371 34.36 2.47 16.89
N GLN A 372 34.87 3.01 18.01
CA GLN A 372 36.20 3.63 18.12
C GLN A 372 37.27 2.68 18.71
N GLY A 373 36.89 1.49 19.17
CA GLY A 373 37.81 0.49 19.73
C GLY A 373 38.71 -0.13 18.66
N LYS A 374 39.89 -0.63 19.05
CA LYS A 374 40.83 -1.36 18.18
C LYS A 374 40.35 -2.76 17.75
N VAL A 375 39.11 -3.13 18.09
CA VAL A 375 38.45 -4.33 17.58
C VAL A 375 37.92 -3.96 16.20
N SER A 376 38.14 -4.82 15.21
CA SER A 376 37.80 -4.65 13.79
C SER A 376 36.29 -4.53 13.54
N GLU A 377 35.64 -3.53 14.11
CA GLU A 377 34.30 -3.11 13.71
C GLU A 377 34.42 -2.37 12.38
N GLY A 378 33.50 -2.65 11.45
CA GLY A 378 33.61 -2.26 10.04
C GLY A 378 33.99 -0.79 9.80
N ARG A 379 34.63 -0.52 8.65
CA ARG A 379 35.11 0.82 8.29
C ARG A 379 34.02 1.89 8.52
N PRO A 380 34.35 3.03 9.15
CA PRO A 380 33.39 4.11 9.38
C PRO A 380 32.68 4.48 8.08
N GLN A 381 31.35 4.49 8.10
CA GLN A 381 30.54 4.84 6.94
C GLN A 381 30.03 6.28 7.05
N PRO A 382 29.77 6.96 5.92
CA PRO A 382 29.21 8.30 5.94
C PRO A 382 27.88 8.35 6.72
N THR A 383 27.86 9.21 7.74
CA THR A 383 26.67 9.50 8.54
C THR A 383 26.04 10.82 8.10
N ALA A 384 24.73 10.95 8.29
CA ALA A 384 23.99 12.16 7.92
C ALA A 384 22.93 12.50 8.97
N LYS A 385 22.44 13.75 8.91
CA LYS A 385 21.30 14.23 9.69
C LYS A 385 20.19 14.77 8.77
N VAL A 386 18.94 14.60 9.18
CA VAL A 386 17.76 15.14 8.51
C VAL A 386 17.61 16.62 8.85
N VAL A 387 17.64 17.47 7.83
CA VAL A 387 17.48 18.94 7.97
C VAL A 387 16.09 19.43 7.57
N GLY A 388 15.29 18.57 6.96
CA GLY A 388 13.91 18.87 6.60
C GLY A 388 13.23 17.74 5.84
N ILE A 389 11.91 17.88 5.68
CA ILE A 389 11.06 16.86 5.09
C ILE A 389 10.30 17.46 3.92
N ILE A 390 10.50 16.90 2.73
CA ILE A 390 9.85 17.35 1.49
C ILE A 390 8.43 16.77 1.41
N LYS A 391 8.27 15.50 1.77
CA LYS A 391 7.00 14.80 1.69
C LYS A 391 6.88 13.79 2.84
N ARG A 392 5.82 13.94 3.63
CA ARG A 392 5.42 12.98 4.66
C ARG A 392 4.81 11.72 4.05
N ASN A 393 5.04 10.58 4.70
CA ASN A 393 4.44 9.28 4.44
C ASN A 393 3.45 8.89 5.55
N TRP A 394 2.81 9.87 6.19
CA TRP A 394 1.78 9.61 7.18
C TRP A 394 0.54 8.98 6.55
N ARG A 395 -0.01 8.01 7.26
CA ARG A 395 -1.18 7.23 6.90
C ARG A 395 -2.01 6.93 8.15
N GLN A 396 -3.10 6.19 7.98
CA GLN A 396 -3.77 5.58 9.10
C GLN A 396 -2.90 4.42 9.61
N TYR A 397 -2.62 4.41 10.89
CA TYR A 397 -1.80 3.41 11.57
C TYR A 397 -2.69 2.55 12.46
N VAL A 398 -2.49 1.24 12.39
CA VAL A 398 -3.15 0.31 13.29
C VAL A 398 -2.27 0.09 14.51
N GLY A 399 -2.87 0.12 15.69
CA GLY A 399 -2.19 -0.11 16.94
C GLY A 399 -3.12 -0.57 18.04
N HIS A 400 -2.65 -0.50 19.27
CA HIS A 400 -3.42 -0.72 20.48
C HIS A 400 -2.93 0.26 21.56
N ILE A 401 -3.77 0.50 22.56
CA ILE A 401 -3.43 1.41 23.66
C ILE A 401 -2.46 0.73 24.62
N ASP A 402 -1.38 1.43 24.95
CA ASP A 402 -0.40 1.02 25.95
C ASP A 402 -1.08 1.00 27.33
N LYS A 403 -1.17 -0.19 27.95
CA LYS A 403 -1.86 -0.38 29.23
C LYS A 403 -1.23 0.47 30.34
N ASP A 404 0.09 0.67 30.29
CA ASP A 404 0.87 1.34 31.33
C ASP A 404 0.64 2.87 31.28
N SER A 405 0.15 3.38 30.15
CA SER A 405 -0.24 4.78 29.97
C SER A 405 -1.66 5.11 30.44
N VAL A 406 -2.47 4.10 30.79
CA VAL A 406 -3.88 4.28 31.19
C VAL A 406 -3.98 4.40 32.71
N LYS A 407 -4.65 5.45 33.21
CA LYS A 407 -4.82 5.67 34.66
C LYS A 407 -5.62 4.57 35.34
N SER A 408 -5.16 4.12 36.50
CA SER A 408 -5.88 3.20 37.40
C SER A 408 -7.23 3.79 37.82
N GLY A 409 -8.32 3.34 37.20
CA GLY A 409 -9.68 3.88 37.36
C GLY A 409 -10.35 4.36 36.07
N ALA A 410 -9.63 4.36 34.94
CA ALA A 410 -10.11 4.81 33.63
C ALA A 410 -11.35 4.05 33.12
N LYS A 411 -11.60 2.80 33.56
CA LYS A 411 -12.83 2.06 33.21
C LYS A 411 -14.12 2.73 33.72
N GLN A 412 -14.03 3.67 34.68
CA GLN A 412 -15.17 4.37 35.27
C GLN A 412 -15.16 5.89 35.02
N SER A 413 -14.05 6.44 34.53
CA SER A 413 -13.87 7.88 34.32
C SER A 413 -14.03 8.25 32.85
N ARG A 414 -14.93 9.18 32.54
CA ARG A 414 -15.06 9.81 31.21
C ARG A 414 -14.16 11.04 31.03
N ALA A 415 -13.22 11.26 31.95
CA ALA A 415 -12.27 12.36 31.83
C ALA A 415 -11.35 12.13 30.63
N GLN A 416 -11.06 13.20 29.89
CA GLN A 416 -10.09 13.17 28.82
C GLN A 416 -8.69 12.90 29.40
N GLN A 417 -8.01 11.89 28.89
CA GLN A 417 -6.65 11.52 29.29
C GLN A 417 -5.77 11.35 28.06
N THR A 418 -4.46 11.52 28.23
CA THR A 418 -3.47 11.27 27.17
C THR A 418 -2.88 9.89 27.37
N VAL A 419 -2.92 9.07 26.32
CA VAL A 419 -2.41 7.69 26.32
C VAL A 419 -1.45 7.49 25.16
N PHE A 420 -0.61 6.46 25.24
CA PHE A 420 0.18 6.02 24.09
C PHE A 420 -0.58 4.98 23.27
N LEU A 421 -0.53 5.13 21.96
CA LEU A 421 -0.78 4.07 21.01
C LEU A 421 0.55 3.43 20.63
N ILE A 422 0.64 2.11 20.74
CA ILE A 422 1.74 1.31 20.19
C ILE A 422 1.33 0.85 18.78
N PRO A 423 1.97 1.34 17.71
CA PRO A 423 1.68 0.91 16.34
C PRO A 423 2.06 -0.56 16.11
N MET A 424 1.40 -1.22 15.14
CA MET A 424 1.78 -2.57 14.70
C MET A 424 3.13 -2.58 13.97
N ASP A 425 3.46 -1.52 13.24
CA ASP A 425 4.76 -1.35 12.59
C ASP A 425 5.78 -0.80 13.58
N LYS A 426 6.74 -1.64 13.98
CA LYS A 426 7.83 -1.32 14.90
C LYS A 426 8.73 -0.16 14.44
N ARG A 427 8.65 0.24 13.17
CA ARG A 427 9.41 1.37 12.61
C ARG A 427 8.74 2.72 12.87
N ILE A 428 7.52 2.71 13.40
CA ILE A 428 6.74 3.89 13.76
C ILE A 428 6.81 4.04 15.29
N PRO A 429 7.21 5.21 15.81
CA PRO A 429 7.29 5.42 17.26
C PRO A 429 5.89 5.41 17.90
N LYS A 430 5.83 5.27 19.23
CA LYS A 430 4.59 5.47 20.00
C LYS A 430 3.91 6.80 19.63
N ILE A 431 2.57 6.80 19.53
CA ILE A 431 1.78 7.99 19.16
C ILE A 431 0.98 8.44 20.38
N ARG A 432 1.07 9.71 20.77
CA ARG A 432 0.23 10.28 21.84
C ARG A 432 -1.19 10.52 21.31
N VAL A 433 -2.18 9.95 21.99
CA VAL A 433 -3.60 10.09 21.66
C VAL A 433 -4.35 10.61 22.87
N ARG A 434 -5.16 11.66 22.68
CA ARG A 434 -6.08 12.15 23.72
C ARG A 434 -7.44 11.51 23.51
N THR A 435 -7.94 10.78 24.51
CA THR A 435 -9.22 10.07 24.42
C THR A 435 -9.99 10.11 25.73
N ARG A 436 -11.32 10.11 25.64
CA ARG A 436 -12.22 9.90 26.77
C ARG A 436 -12.57 8.42 26.99
N GLN A 437 -12.17 7.56 26.06
CA GLN A 437 -12.57 6.15 25.97
C GLN A 437 -11.40 5.19 26.30
N ALA A 438 -10.35 5.64 26.98
CA ALA A 438 -9.15 4.82 27.19
C ALA A 438 -9.46 3.43 27.81
N GLY A 439 -10.41 3.38 28.76
CA GLY A 439 -10.85 2.12 29.37
C GLY A 439 -11.54 1.15 28.40
N ASP A 440 -12.30 1.68 27.43
CA ASP A 440 -13.05 0.89 26.44
C ASP A 440 -12.18 0.48 25.25
N LEU A 441 -11.14 1.26 24.95
CA LEU A 441 -10.17 0.99 23.87
C LEU A 441 -9.07 0.02 24.31
N LEU A 442 -8.88 -0.15 25.62
CA LEU A 442 -7.93 -1.12 26.16
C LEU A 442 -8.29 -2.55 25.73
N GLY A 443 -7.30 -3.30 25.25
CA GLY A 443 -7.52 -4.67 24.76
C GLY A 443 -8.14 -4.74 23.36
N LYS A 444 -8.26 -3.62 22.64
CA LYS A 444 -8.78 -3.57 21.27
C LYS A 444 -7.74 -3.10 20.27
N ARG A 445 -7.88 -3.56 19.02
CA ARG A 445 -7.23 -2.95 17.87
C ARG A 445 -7.91 -1.62 17.56
N VAL A 446 -7.11 -0.59 17.36
CA VAL A 446 -7.59 0.75 17.03
C VAL A 446 -6.82 1.34 15.86
N LEU A 447 -7.49 2.23 15.14
CA LEU A 447 -6.95 2.96 14.00
C LEU A 447 -6.76 4.42 14.39
N VAL A 448 -5.56 4.96 14.18
CA VAL A 448 -5.15 6.33 14.54
C VAL A 448 -4.44 6.99 13.36
N THR A 449 -4.51 8.31 13.27
CA THR A 449 -3.70 9.11 12.32
C THR A 449 -2.78 10.05 13.07
N ILE A 450 -1.56 10.27 12.57
CA ILE A 450 -0.63 11.28 13.09
C ILE A 450 -1.06 12.67 12.57
N ASP A 451 -1.20 13.62 13.48
CA ASP A 451 -1.59 15.02 13.18
C ASP A 451 -0.38 15.92 13.04
N SER A 452 0.53 15.86 14.02
CA SER A 452 1.74 16.68 14.06
C SER A 452 2.83 16.03 14.91
N TRP A 453 4.05 16.53 14.76
CA TRP A 453 5.16 16.21 15.63
C TRP A 453 5.93 17.49 15.93
N ASP A 454 5.63 18.03 17.11
CA ASP A 454 6.14 19.32 17.57
C ASP A 454 7.61 19.17 18.04
N ARG A 455 8.38 20.26 18.02
CA ARG A 455 9.83 20.21 18.23
C ARG A 455 10.21 20.05 19.71
N GLU A 456 9.25 20.28 20.58
CA GLU A 456 9.35 20.20 22.04
C GLU A 456 8.95 18.81 22.56
N SER A 457 8.43 17.92 21.70
CA SER A 457 7.91 16.61 22.12
C SER A 457 8.67 15.44 21.50
N ARG A 458 8.99 14.44 22.34
CA ARG A 458 9.66 13.20 21.92
C ARG A 458 8.79 12.36 20.97
N TYR A 459 7.46 12.42 21.12
CA TYR A 459 6.50 11.59 20.40
C TYR A 459 5.54 12.39 19.51
N PRO A 460 5.14 11.85 18.35
CA PRO A 460 4.09 12.45 17.53
C PRO A 460 2.74 12.44 18.27
N VAL A 461 1.91 13.41 17.94
CA VAL A 461 0.51 13.49 18.41
C VAL A 461 -0.41 13.04 17.29
N GLY A 462 -1.42 12.26 17.63
CA GLY A 462 -2.45 11.80 16.72
C GLY A 462 -3.84 11.75 17.36
N HIS A 463 -4.83 11.40 16.54
CA HIS A 463 -6.22 11.26 16.96
C HIS A 463 -6.78 9.88 16.60
N PHE A 464 -7.80 9.47 17.34
CA PHE A 464 -8.47 8.18 17.17
C PHE A 464 -9.47 8.24 16.02
N ILE A 465 -9.44 7.25 15.13
CA ILE A 465 -10.44 7.10 14.06
C ILE A 465 -11.51 6.11 14.48
N ARG A 466 -11.16 4.83 14.68
CA ARG A 466 -12.14 3.79 15.03
C ARG A 466 -11.49 2.58 15.69
N SER A 467 -12.31 1.80 16.38
CA SER A 467 -11.93 0.47 16.87
C SER A 467 -12.23 -0.58 15.80
N LEU A 468 -11.32 -1.54 15.64
CA LEU A 468 -11.44 -2.68 14.72
C LEU A 468 -11.98 -3.95 15.40
N GLY A 469 -11.99 -3.97 16.74
CA GLY A 469 -12.42 -5.12 17.53
C GLY A 469 -11.40 -5.51 18.60
N GLU A 470 -11.68 -6.58 19.34
CA GLU A 470 -10.82 -7.10 20.40
C GLU A 470 -9.53 -7.72 19.84
N LEU A 471 -8.43 -7.57 20.59
CA LEU A 471 -7.16 -8.21 20.26
C LEU A 471 -7.32 -9.73 20.14
N GLU A 472 -6.48 -10.36 19.31
CA GLU A 472 -6.50 -11.79 18.98
C GLU A 472 -7.74 -12.29 18.23
N THR A 473 -8.81 -11.50 18.09
CA THR A 473 -9.95 -11.92 17.27
C THR A 473 -9.59 -11.94 15.80
N LYS A 474 -9.97 -13.02 15.11
CA LYS A 474 -9.69 -13.23 13.68
C LYS A 474 -10.15 -12.04 12.83
N GLY A 475 -11.34 -11.52 13.11
CA GLY A 475 -11.90 -10.36 12.40
C GLY A 475 -11.03 -9.12 12.53
N ALA A 476 -10.68 -8.74 13.76
CA ALA A 476 -9.90 -7.53 14.03
C ALA A 476 -8.46 -7.63 13.50
N GLU A 477 -7.78 -8.77 13.68
CA GLU A 477 -6.39 -8.94 13.23
C GLU A 477 -6.28 -8.99 11.70
N THR A 478 -7.26 -9.60 11.03
CA THR A 478 -7.30 -9.62 9.55
C THR A 478 -7.56 -8.22 8.99
N GLU A 479 -8.51 -7.48 9.55
CA GLU A 479 -8.79 -6.10 9.12
C GLU A 479 -7.61 -5.16 9.43
N ALA A 480 -7.00 -5.30 10.61
CA ALA A 480 -5.80 -4.58 11.01
C ALA A 480 -4.65 -4.78 9.99
N LEU A 481 -4.37 -6.03 9.63
CA LEU A 481 -3.36 -6.38 8.65
C LEU A 481 -3.65 -5.77 7.27
N LEU A 482 -4.90 -5.82 6.81
CA LEU A 482 -5.30 -5.26 5.52
C LEU A 482 -5.08 -3.74 5.48
N LEU A 483 -5.44 -3.03 6.56
CA LEU A 483 -5.22 -1.58 6.67
C LEU A 483 -3.74 -1.21 6.75
N GLU A 484 -2.96 -1.99 7.49
CA GLU A 484 -1.52 -1.74 7.68
C GLU A 484 -0.75 -1.77 6.35
N TRP A 485 -1.19 -2.63 5.42
CA TRP A 485 -0.62 -2.74 4.09
C TRP A 485 -1.45 -2.02 3.00
N ASP A 486 -2.36 -1.11 3.37
CA ASP A 486 -3.19 -0.33 2.43
C ASP A 486 -3.88 -1.22 1.37
N VAL A 487 -4.47 -2.33 1.80
CA VAL A 487 -5.25 -3.24 0.96
C VAL A 487 -6.71 -2.80 0.99
N GLN A 488 -7.29 -2.53 -0.18
CA GLN A 488 -8.68 -2.14 -0.30
C GLN A 488 -9.60 -3.36 -0.19
N TYR A 489 -10.22 -3.53 0.98
CA TYR A 489 -11.09 -4.68 1.29
C TYR A 489 -12.58 -4.32 1.32
N ARG A 490 -12.94 -3.05 1.09
CA ARG A 490 -14.34 -2.63 1.05
C ARG A 490 -15.06 -3.28 -0.14
N PRO A 491 -16.39 -3.51 -0.01
CA PRO A 491 -17.20 -3.96 -1.14
C PRO A 491 -17.09 -3.02 -2.35
N PHE A 492 -17.29 -3.58 -3.53
CA PHE A 492 -17.26 -2.80 -4.77
C PHE A 492 -18.40 -1.75 -4.79
N PRO A 493 -18.12 -0.48 -5.11
CA PRO A 493 -19.16 0.54 -5.24
C PRO A 493 -20.18 0.20 -6.34
N LYS A 494 -21.42 0.69 -6.21
CA LYS A 494 -22.48 0.46 -7.22
C LYS A 494 -22.06 0.90 -8.63
N SER A 495 -21.38 2.04 -8.76
CA SER A 495 -20.85 2.51 -10.05
C SER A 495 -19.90 1.51 -10.74
N VAL A 496 -19.21 0.65 -9.98
CA VAL A 496 -18.42 -0.46 -10.50
C VAL A 496 -19.31 -1.64 -10.90
N LEU A 497 -20.29 -1.98 -10.06
CA LEU A 497 -21.24 -3.07 -10.33
C LEU A 497 -22.11 -2.79 -11.56
N ASP A 498 -22.50 -1.54 -11.80
CA ASP A 498 -23.26 -1.10 -12.98
C ASP A 498 -22.47 -1.26 -14.30
N CYS A 499 -21.15 -1.51 -14.22
CA CYS A 499 -20.33 -1.83 -15.39
C CYS A 499 -20.35 -3.34 -15.75
N LEU A 500 -20.97 -4.19 -14.92
CA LEU A 500 -21.08 -5.63 -15.18
C LEU A 500 -22.07 -5.90 -16.33
N PRO A 501 -21.91 -7.02 -17.06
CA PRO A 501 -22.89 -7.44 -18.05
C PRO A 501 -24.29 -7.59 -17.43
N ALA A 502 -25.31 -7.09 -18.12
CA ALA A 502 -26.69 -7.09 -17.64
C ALA A 502 -27.25 -8.51 -17.45
N GLU A 503 -26.72 -9.47 -18.23
CA GLU A 503 -27.06 -10.89 -18.16
C GLU A 503 -26.58 -11.57 -16.87
N GLY A 504 -25.65 -10.96 -16.13
CA GLY A 504 -25.15 -11.54 -14.89
C GLY A 504 -24.51 -12.92 -15.13
N HIS A 505 -24.88 -13.89 -14.29
CA HIS A 505 -24.42 -15.29 -14.39
C HIS A 505 -24.96 -16.03 -15.64
N ASP A 506 -26.00 -15.51 -16.28
CA ASP A 506 -26.61 -16.14 -17.47
C ASP A 506 -25.88 -15.78 -18.76
N TRP A 507 -24.81 -14.97 -18.69
CA TRP A 507 -23.98 -14.63 -19.83
C TRP A 507 -23.39 -15.88 -20.50
N LYS A 508 -23.52 -15.96 -21.83
CA LYS A 508 -23.03 -17.08 -22.65
C LYS A 508 -22.36 -16.57 -23.92
N VAL A 509 -21.42 -17.37 -24.43
CA VAL A 509 -20.85 -17.13 -25.75
C VAL A 509 -21.95 -17.32 -26.82
N PRO A 510 -22.13 -16.35 -27.75
CA PRO A 510 -23.09 -16.48 -28.84
C PRO A 510 -22.80 -17.71 -29.69
N GLN A 511 -23.82 -18.52 -30.02
CA GLN A 511 -23.64 -19.71 -30.85
C GLN A 511 -23.44 -19.38 -32.33
N ASP A 512 -24.08 -18.30 -32.82
CA ASP A 512 -23.96 -17.86 -34.20
C ASP A 512 -22.63 -17.12 -34.43
N LEU A 513 -21.80 -17.65 -35.34
CA LEU A 513 -20.51 -17.07 -35.73
C LEU A 513 -20.66 -15.72 -36.45
N SER A 514 -21.84 -15.37 -36.94
CA SER A 514 -22.13 -14.06 -37.54
C SER A 514 -22.29 -12.95 -36.48
N HIS A 515 -22.48 -13.32 -35.21
CA HIS A 515 -22.69 -12.37 -34.13
C HIS A 515 -21.45 -11.46 -33.94
N PRO A 516 -21.62 -10.15 -33.67
CA PRO A 516 -20.51 -9.20 -33.51
C PRO A 516 -19.44 -9.64 -32.48
N GLY A 517 -19.83 -10.44 -31.49
CA GLY A 517 -18.94 -11.03 -30.49
C GLY A 517 -17.84 -11.96 -31.07
N TRP A 518 -18.05 -12.51 -32.27
CA TRP A 518 -17.07 -13.35 -32.98
C TRP A 518 -16.12 -12.57 -33.89
N LYS A 519 -16.33 -11.27 -34.08
CA LYS A 519 -15.49 -10.45 -34.96
C LYS A 519 -14.02 -10.51 -34.52
N GLY A 520 -13.16 -11.05 -35.39
CA GLY A 520 -11.73 -11.18 -35.12
C GLY A 520 -11.35 -12.27 -34.10
N ARG A 521 -12.32 -13.08 -33.63
CA ARG A 521 -12.07 -14.20 -32.71
C ARG A 521 -11.95 -15.53 -33.46
N LYS A 522 -10.97 -16.34 -33.06
CA LYS A 522 -10.80 -17.71 -33.57
C LYS A 522 -11.61 -18.71 -32.73
N ASP A 523 -12.33 -19.60 -33.39
CA ASP A 523 -12.95 -20.74 -32.72
C ASP A 523 -11.91 -21.84 -32.46
N LEU A 524 -11.71 -22.17 -31.19
CA LEU A 524 -10.76 -23.20 -30.72
C LEU A 524 -11.48 -24.20 -29.79
N ARG A 525 -12.81 -24.27 -29.85
CA ARG A 525 -13.61 -25.14 -28.99
C ARG A 525 -13.38 -26.62 -29.25
N ASP A 526 -12.90 -26.99 -30.43
CA ASP A 526 -12.57 -28.34 -30.86
C ASP A 526 -11.32 -28.91 -30.14
N LEU A 527 -10.38 -28.05 -29.76
CA LEU A 527 -9.14 -28.44 -29.09
C LEU A 527 -9.38 -29.06 -27.71
N LEU A 528 -8.50 -29.99 -27.33
CA LEU A 528 -8.48 -30.64 -26.02
C LEU A 528 -7.69 -29.80 -25.02
N ILE A 529 -8.34 -28.78 -24.50
CA ILE A 529 -7.78 -27.82 -23.54
C ILE A 529 -8.10 -28.28 -22.12
N CYS A 530 -7.15 -28.16 -21.18
CA CYS A 530 -7.39 -28.35 -19.74
C CYS A 530 -6.67 -27.29 -18.91
N SER A 531 -7.14 -27.04 -17.68
CA SER A 531 -6.42 -26.21 -16.71
C SER A 531 -5.76 -27.07 -15.62
N ILE A 532 -4.69 -26.57 -15.00
CA ILE A 532 -3.97 -27.23 -13.91
C ILE A 532 -3.69 -26.20 -12.82
N ASP A 533 -4.43 -26.30 -11.72
CA ASP A 533 -4.52 -25.25 -10.72
C ASP A 533 -4.30 -25.79 -9.29
N PRO A 534 -4.11 -24.92 -8.28
CA PRO A 534 -4.19 -25.32 -6.88
C PRO A 534 -5.57 -25.93 -6.54
N PRO A 535 -5.65 -26.86 -5.58
CA PRO A 535 -6.93 -27.36 -5.10
C PRO A 535 -7.83 -26.22 -4.61
N GLY A 536 -9.10 -26.21 -5.04
CA GLY A 536 -10.09 -25.19 -4.67
C GLY A 536 -9.98 -23.86 -5.45
N CYS A 537 -9.15 -23.79 -6.50
CA CYS A 537 -9.09 -22.64 -7.40
C CYS A 537 -10.46 -22.40 -8.07
N VAL A 538 -10.95 -21.16 -8.05
CA VAL A 538 -12.21 -20.76 -8.70
C VAL A 538 -12.00 -19.68 -9.76
N ASP A 539 -10.88 -18.96 -9.67
CA ASP A 539 -10.39 -17.91 -10.57
C ASP A 539 -9.35 -18.47 -11.54
N ILE A 540 -9.78 -19.38 -12.43
CA ILE A 540 -8.91 -20.06 -13.41
C ILE A 540 -8.55 -19.07 -14.52
N ASP A 541 -7.33 -18.54 -14.48
CA ASP A 541 -6.80 -17.60 -15.47
C ASP A 541 -6.27 -18.31 -16.73
N ASP A 542 -5.67 -19.49 -16.58
CA ASP A 542 -4.93 -20.16 -17.65
C ASP A 542 -5.42 -21.58 -17.95
N ALA A 543 -5.30 -21.96 -19.22
CA ALA A 543 -5.52 -23.32 -19.69
C ALA A 543 -4.53 -23.65 -20.81
N LEU A 544 -4.22 -24.93 -20.97
CA LEU A 544 -3.17 -25.40 -21.88
C LEU A 544 -3.69 -26.52 -22.80
N HIS A 545 -3.08 -26.63 -23.98
CA HIS A 545 -3.18 -27.82 -24.82
C HIS A 545 -1.86 -28.11 -25.52
N ALA A 546 -1.68 -29.36 -25.96
CA ALA A 546 -0.64 -29.74 -26.91
C ALA A 546 -1.13 -30.86 -27.85
N ARG A 547 -0.74 -30.79 -29.13
CA ARG A 547 -0.94 -31.85 -30.11
C ARG A 547 0.25 -31.97 -31.06
N VAL A 548 0.41 -33.14 -31.67
CA VAL A 548 1.43 -33.37 -32.70
C VAL A 548 0.87 -32.94 -34.06
N LEU A 549 1.67 -32.20 -34.82
CA LEU A 549 1.37 -31.76 -36.18
C LEU A 549 1.84 -32.82 -37.20
N PRO A 550 1.28 -32.83 -38.43
CA PRO A 550 1.66 -33.80 -39.46
C PRO A 550 3.14 -33.79 -39.85
N ASN A 551 3.84 -32.66 -39.64
CA ASN A 551 5.27 -32.50 -39.89
C ASN A 551 6.17 -33.02 -38.75
N GLY A 552 5.59 -33.53 -37.66
CA GLY A 552 6.30 -34.02 -36.48
C GLY A 552 6.63 -32.95 -35.43
N ASN A 553 6.28 -31.68 -35.67
CA ASN A 553 6.34 -30.63 -34.66
C ASN A 553 5.15 -30.73 -33.69
N PHE A 554 5.19 -29.93 -32.63
CA PHE A 554 4.12 -29.83 -31.63
C PHE A 554 3.43 -28.47 -31.76
N GLU A 555 2.11 -28.46 -31.85
CA GLU A 555 1.33 -27.26 -31.60
C GLU A 555 1.02 -27.20 -30.11
N VAL A 556 1.41 -26.11 -29.46
CA VAL A 556 1.18 -25.86 -28.04
C VAL A 556 0.45 -24.55 -27.89
N GLY A 557 -0.62 -24.54 -27.09
CA GLY A 557 -1.37 -23.32 -26.79
C GLY A 557 -1.44 -23.05 -25.30
N VAL A 558 -1.26 -21.78 -24.95
CA VAL A 558 -1.64 -21.20 -23.67
C VAL A 558 -2.82 -20.26 -23.90
N HIS A 559 -3.91 -20.52 -23.21
CA HIS A 559 -5.18 -19.81 -23.32
C HIS A 559 -5.43 -19.06 -22.02
N ILE A 560 -5.48 -17.72 -22.08
CA ILE A 560 -5.64 -16.87 -20.90
C ILE A 560 -7.04 -16.24 -20.89
N ALA A 561 -7.67 -16.15 -19.73
CA ALA A 561 -8.96 -15.49 -19.53
C ALA A 561 -9.03 -14.10 -20.22
N ASP A 562 -10.06 -13.86 -21.03
CA ASP A 562 -10.20 -12.59 -21.77
C ASP A 562 -10.90 -11.49 -20.95
N VAL A 563 -10.22 -11.01 -19.91
CA VAL A 563 -10.75 -9.96 -19.03
C VAL A 563 -10.90 -8.61 -19.76
N SER A 564 -10.04 -8.32 -20.74
CA SER A 564 -10.10 -7.05 -21.49
C SER A 564 -11.36 -6.90 -22.36
N HIS A 565 -12.10 -8.00 -22.59
CA HIS A 565 -13.41 -7.93 -23.20
C HIS A 565 -14.43 -7.23 -22.28
N PHE A 566 -14.43 -7.59 -20.99
CA PHE A 566 -15.40 -7.10 -20.01
C PHE A 566 -14.97 -5.77 -19.36
N VAL A 567 -13.68 -5.62 -19.07
CA VAL A 567 -13.15 -4.43 -18.37
C VAL A 567 -12.58 -3.43 -19.38
N LYS A 568 -13.42 -2.47 -19.79
CA LYS A 568 -13.04 -1.43 -20.76
C LYS A 568 -12.31 -0.24 -20.09
N PRO A 569 -11.32 0.38 -20.78
CA PRO A 569 -10.51 1.46 -20.22
C PRO A 569 -11.33 2.66 -19.72
N ASN A 570 -10.82 3.35 -18.69
CA ASN A 570 -11.31 4.63 -18.16
C ASN A 570 -12.72 4.61 -17.53
N ASN A 571 -13.40 3.46 -17.45
CA ASN A 571 -14.67 3.32 -16.73
C ASN A 571 -14.46 3.16 -15.21
N ALA A 572 -15.55 3.01 -14.43
CA ALA A 572 -15.45 2.88 -12.97
C ALA A 572 -14.75 1.57 -12.55
N MET A 573 -15.06 0.46 -13.23
CA MET A 573 -14.46 -0.85 -12.96
C MET A 573 -12.95 -0.87 -13.21
N ASP A 574 -12.49 -0.25 -14.29
CA ASP A 574 -11.07 -0.10 -14.64
C ASP A 574 -10.32 0.74 -13.60
N LYS A 575 -10.92 1.85 -13.15
CA LYS A 575 -10.33 2.69 -12.10
C LYS A 575 -10.20 1.94 -10.78
N GLU A 576 -11.21 1.14 -10.40
CA GLU A 576 -11.18 0.32 -9.20
C GLU A 576 -10.13 -0.81 -9.32
N ALA A 577 -10.07 -1.49 -10.46
CA ALA A 577 -9.05 -2.50 -10.74
C ALA A 577 -7.63 -1.91 -10.70
N SER A 578 -7.44 -0.71 -11.26
CA SER A 578 -6.18 0.03 -11.20
C SER A 578 -5.83 0.41 -9.76
N LEU A 579 -6.80 0.90 -8.98
CA LEU A 579 -6.63 1.26 -7.57
C LEU A 579 -6.16 0.07 -6.74
N ARG A 580 -6.81 -1.10 -6.89
CA ARG A 580 -6.47 -2.36 -6.19
C ARG A 580 -5.14 -2.95 -6.70
N GLY A 581 -4.91 -2.91 -8.01
CA GLY A 581 -3.68 -3.34 -8.68
C GLY A 581 -3.47 -4.86 -8.75
N THR A 582 -3.82 -5.59 -7.69
CA THR A 582 -3.70 -7.05 -7.60
C THR A 582 -4.72 -7.62 -6.61
N THR A 583 -5.15 -8.87 -6.81
CA THR A 583 -5.85 -9.65 -5.79
C THR A 583 -4.87 -9.98 -4.66
N VAL A 584 -5.32 -9.90 -3.40
CA VAL A 584 -4.53 -10.24 -2.22
C VAL A 584 -5.00 -11.56 -1.64
N TYR A 585 -4.08 -12.52 -1.52
CA TYR A 585 -4.35 -13.84 -0.93
C TYR A 585 -3.85 -13.85 0.51
N LEU A 586 -4.77 -14.10 1.44
CA LEU A 586 -4.52 -14.37 2.86
C LEU A 586 -4.80 -15.86 3.12
N VAL A 587 -4.53 -16.33 4.34
CA VAL A 587 -4.79 -17.73 4.70
C VAL A 587 -6.28 -18.07 4.66
N ASP A 588 -7.14 -17.18 5.18
CA ASP A 588 -8.59 -17.43 5.29
C ASP A 588 -9.44 -16.68 4.26
N LYS A 589 -8.87 -15.65 3.61
CA LYS A 589 -9.60 -14.74 2.74
C LYS A 589 -8.83 -14.43 1.46
N ARG A 590 -9.60 -14.17 0.41
CA ARG A 590 -9.11 -13.60 -0.84
C ARG A 590 -9.79 -12.26 -1.07
N ILE A 591 -9.00 -11.21 -1.27
CA ILE A 591 -9.51 -9.87 -1.56
C ILE A 591 -9.36 -9.62 -3.07
N ASP A 592 -10.49 -9.72 -3.78
CA ASP A 592 -10.51 -9.71 -5.24
C ASP A 592 -10.20 -8.33 -5.83
N MET A 593 -9.45 -8.31 -6.94
CA MET A 593 -9.25 -7.14 -7.79
C MET A 593 -10.51 -6.77 -8.58
N LEU A 594 -11.27 -7.78 -9.03
CA LEU A 594 -12.49 -7.64 -9.83
C LEU A 594 -13.70 -8.22 -9.08
N PRO A 595 -14.93 -7.76 -9.37
CA PRO A 595 -16.13 -8.35 -8.78
C PRO A 595 -16.21 -9.86 -9.02
N MET A 596 -16.74 -10.60 -8.04
CA MET A 596 -16.81 -12.07 -8.07
C MET A 596 -17.45 -12.62 -9.34
N LEU A 597 -18.49 -11.96 -9.87
CA LEU A 597 -19.15 -12.35 -11.12
C LEU A 597 -18.15 -12.48 -12.28
N LEU A 598 -17.25 -11.51 -12.44
CA LEU A 598 -16.21 -11.58 -13.48
C LEU A 598 -15.12 -12.58 -13.11
N GLY A 599 -14.56 -12.46 -11.90
CA GLY A 599 -13.35 -13.20 -11.53
C GLY A 599 -13.57 -14.71 -11.34
N THR A 600 -14.72 -15.13 -10.84
CA THR A 600 -14.98 -16.54 -10.48
C THR A 600 -15.90 -17.27 -11.45
N ASP A 601 -16.46 -16.58 -12.45
CA ASP A 601 -17.43 -17.18 -13.36
C ASP A 601 -17.26 -16.78 -14.83
N LEU A 602 -17.46 -15.51 -15.18
CA LEU A 602 -17.52 -15.07 -16.59
C LEU A 602 -16.15 -15.11 -17.28
N CYS A 603 -15.09 -14.67 -16.59
CA CYS A 603 -13.73 -14.71 -17.11
C CYS A 603 -13.02 -16.04 -16.80
N SER A 604 -13.38 -16.68 -15.68
CA SER A 604 -12.77 -17.95 -15.25
C SER A 604 -12.97 -19.04 -16.31
N LEU A 605 -11.89 -19.72 -16.69
CA LEU A 605 -11.86 -20.75 -17.74
C LEU A 605 -12.40 -22.11 -17.24
N LYS A 606 -13.62 -22.07 -16.70
CA LYS A 606 -14.32 -23.23 -16.11
C LYS A 606 -14.42 -24.39 -17.11
N PRO A 607 -14.32 -25.64 -16.64
CA PRO A 607 -14.45 -26.80 -17.50
C PRO A 607 -15.89 -26.93 -18.01
N TYR A 608 -16.04 -27.54 -19.19
CA TYR A 608 -17.31 -27.86 -19.86
C TYR A 608 -18.14 -26.67 -20.34
N VAL A 609 -17.68 -25.43 -20.14
CA VAL A 609 -18.38 -24.21 -20.56
C VAL A 609 -17.54 -23.43 -21.56
N GLU A 610 -18.21 -22.78 -22.52
CA GLU A 610 -17.58 -21.90 -23.50
C GLU A 610 -17.18 -20.58 -22.85
N ARG A 611 -15.94 -20.15 -23.09
CA ARG A 611 -15.36 -18.93 -22.52
C ARG A 611 -14.51 -18.20 -23.55
N TYR A 612 -14.49 -16.87 -23.45
CA TYR A 612 -13.55 -16.06 -24.20
C TYR A 612 -12.14 -16.16 -23.59
N ALA A 613 -11.15 -16.32 -24.46
CA ALA A 613 -9.75 -16.38 -24.09
C ALA A 613 -8.88 -15.56 -25.05
N PHE A 614 -7.75 -15.08 -24.56
CA PHE A 614 -6.63 -14.62 -25.36
C PHE A 614 -5.61 -15.76 -25.47
N SER A 615 -5.49 -16.34 -26.66
CA SER A 615 -4.64 -17.50 -26.93
C SER A 615 -3.29 -17.09 -27.51
N VAL A 616 -2.23 -17.69 -26.98
CA VAL A 616 -0.89 -17.71 -27.56
C VAL A 616 -0.62 -19.13 -28.02
N ILE A 617 -0.40 -19.32 -29.32
CA ILE A 617 -0.21 -20.64 -29.93
C ILE A 617 1.15 -20.69 -30.61
N TRP A 618 1.96 -21.66 -30.22
CA TRP A 618 3.29 -21.91 -30.78
C TRP A 618 3.31 -23.19 -31.61
N GLU A 619 4.14 -23.17 -32.65
CA GLU A 619 4.70 -24.38 -33.22
C GLU A 619 6.09 -24.59 -32.63
N LEU A 620 6.27 -25.69 -31.90
CA LEU A 620 7.53 -26.07 -31.25
C LEU A 620 8.11 -27.32 -31.92
N ASN A 621 9.41 -27.33 -32.17
CA ASN A 621 10.07 -28.57 -32.58
C ASN A 621 10.24 -29.54 -31.39
N ALA A 622 10.75 -30.74 -31.65
CA ALA A 622 11.00 -31.72 -30.59
C ALA A 622 11.98 -31.24 -29.50
N ASN A 623 12.84 -30.26 -29.79
CA ASN A 623 13.77 -29.65 -28.82
C ASN A 623 13.16 -28.49 -28.04
N ALA A 624 11.86 -28.21 -28.20
CA ALA A 624 11.19 -27.05 -27.64
C ALA A 624 11.80 -25.70 -28.10
N ASP A 625 12.28 -25.62 -29.34
CA ASP A 625 12.55 -24.35 -30.01
C ASP A 625 11.29 -23.83 -30.68
N ILE A 626 11.06 -22.52 -30.62
CA ILE A 626 9.93 -21.86 -31.26
C ILE A 626 10.21 -21.76 -32.77
N ILE A 627 9.37 -22.41 -33.58
CA ILE A 627 9.37 -22.26 -35.04
C ILE A 627 8.48 -21.08 -35.44
N ASN A 628 7.31 -20.97 -34.81
CA ASN A 628 6.36 -19.89 -35.03
C ASN A 628 5.57 -19.60 -33.77
N ALA A 629 5.09 -18.35 -33.62
CA ALA A 629 4.22 -17.92 -32.55
C ALA A 629 3.07 -17.08 -33.13
N SER A 630 1.84 -17.36 -32.72
CA SER A 630 0.65 -16.63 -33.13
C SER A 630 -0.17 -16.21 -31.91
N PHE A 631 -0.79 -15.03 -31.99
CA PHE A 631 -1.56 -14.42 -30.91
C PHE A 631 -2.96 -14.12 -31.43
N THR A 632 -4.00 -14.55 -30.72
CA THR A 632 -5.37 -14.35 -31.18
C THR A 632 -6.37 -14.30 -30.03
N LYS A 633 -7.40 -13.46 -30.16
CA LYS A 633 -8.60 -13.58 -29.33
C LYS A 633 -9.37 -14.81 -29.80
N SER A 634 -9.96 -15.56 -28.87
CA SER A 634 -10.51 -16.88 -29.15
C SER A 634 -11.70 -17.23 -28.28
N VAL A 635 -12.43 -18.26 -28.69
CA VAL A 635 -13.40 -18.98 -27.87
C VAL A 635 -12.88 -20.39 -27.63
N ILE A 636 -12.84 -20.80 -26.36
CA ILE A 636 -12.40 -22.13 -25.94
C ILE A 636 -13.47 -22.81 -25.10
N ARG A 637 -13.32 -24.13 -24.92
CA ARG A 637 -14.11 -24.91 -23.97
C ARG A 637 -13.17 -25.90 -23.28
N SER A 638 -12.77 -25.58 -22.05
CA SER A 638 -11.91 -26.47 -21.26
C SER A 638 -12.62 -27.82 -21.04
N ARG A 639 -11.88 -28.92 -21.18
CA ARG A 639 -12.38 -30.30 -21.05
C ARG A 639 -12.31 -30.81 -19.63
N GLU A 640 -11.41 -30.28 -18.82
CA GLU A 640 -11.23 -30.67 -17.43
C GLU A 640 -10.45 -29.57 -16.68
N ALA A 641 -10.73 -29.43 -15.40
CA ALA A 641 -9.94 -28.60 -14.49
C ALA A 641 -9.24 -29.52 -13.47
N PHE A 642 -7.93 -29.69 -13.61
CA PHE A 642 -7.14 -30.56 -12.74
C PHE A 642 -6.57 -29.78 -11.56
N SER A 643 -6.48 -30.44 -10.40
CA SER A 643 -5.48 -30.03 -9.40
C SER A 643 -4.09 -30.51 -9.84
N TYR A 644 -3.03 -29.86 -9.36
CA TYR A 644 -1.65 -30.30 -9.62
C TYR A 644 -1.43 -31.80 -9.33
N GLU A 645 -1.88 -32.27 -8.17
CA GLU A 645 -1.76 -33.68 -7.77
C GLU A 645 -2.52 -34.62 -8.72
N ARG A 646 -3.76 -34.26 -9.11
CA ARG A 646 -4.55 -35.08 -10.04
C ARG A 646 -3.94 -35.10 -11.45
N ALA A 647 -3.39 -33.98 -11.90
CA ALA A 647 -2.68 -33.91 -13.17
C ALA A 647 -1.42 -34.79 -13.15
N GLN A 648 -0.66 -34.76 -12.05
CA GLN A 648 0.54 -35.56 -11.89
C GLN A 648 0.21 -37.07 -11.94
N LEU A 649 -0.76 -37.50 -11.14
CA LEU A 649 -1.25 -38.88 -11.12
C LEU A 649 -1.70 -39.35 -12.52
N ARG A 650 -2.42 -38.50 -13.27
CA ARG A 650 -2.87 -38.80 -14.62
C ARG A 650 -1.73 -38.91 -15.63
N ILE A 651 -0.73 -38.04 -15.53
CA ILE A 651 0.46 -38.08 -16.40
C ILE A 651 1.25 -39.36 -16.16
N ASP A 652 1.43 -39.74 -14.89
CA ASP A 652 2.25 -40.89 -14.47
C ASP A 652 1.57 -42.24 -14.73
N ASP A 653 0.23 -42.28 -14.74
CA ASP A 653 -0.55 -43.49 -14.99
C ASP A 653 -0.49 -43.92 -16.47
N ARG A 654 0.37 -44.89 -16.77
CA ARG A 654 0.57 -45.45 -18.12
C ARG A 654 -0.68 -46.11 -18.73
N SER A 655 -1.71 -46.44 -17.95
CA SER A 655 -2.95 -47.03 -18.48
C SER A 655 -3.83 -46.01 -19.21
N GLN A 656 -3.72 -44.73 -18.85
CA GLN A 656 -4.46 -43.64 -19.49
C GLN A 656 -3.81 -43.23 -20.81
N GLN A 657 -4.51 -43.45 -21.92
CA GLN A 657 -4.02 -43.26 -23.30
C GLN A 657 -4.96 -42.40 -24.16
N ASP A 658 -5.90 -41.69 -23.53
CA ASP A 658 -6.72 -40.69 -24.21
C ASP A 658 -5.86 -39.51 -24.70
N ASP A 659 -6.34 -38.81 -25.72
CA ASP A 659 -5.55 -37.79 -26.41
C ASP A 659 -5.26 -36.56 -25.54
N LEU A 660 -6.11 -36.27 -24.54
CA LEU A 660 -5.83 -35.23 -23.56
C LEU A 660 -4.61 -35.61 -22.70
N THR A 661 -4.58 -36.84 -22.18
CA THR A 661 -3.43 -37.35 -21.41
C THR A 661 -2.14 -37.38 -22.23
N LYS A 662 -2.21 -37.76 -23.52
CA LYS A 662 -1.05 -37.66 -24.42
C LYS A 662 -0.57 -36.21 -24.57
N GLY A 663 -1.50 -35.27 -24.76
CA GLY A 663 -1.21 -33.84 -24.77
C GLY A 663 -0.51 -33.37 -23.49
N MET A 664 -1.00 -33.75 -22.31
CA MET A 664 -0.38 -33.43 -21.02
C MET A 664 1.05 -33.99 -20.90
N ARG A 665 1.30 -35.21 -21.40
CA ARG A 665 2.65 -35.80 -21.44
C ARG A 665 3.58 -35.07 -22.41
N HIS A 666 3.06 -34.60 -23.54
CA HIS A 666 3.83 -33.75 -24.45
C HIS A 666 4.20 -32.41 -23.81
N LEU A 667 3.25 -31.77 -23.11
CA LEU A 667 3.52 -30.57 -22.31
C LEU A 667 4.63 -30.84 -21.27
N MET A 668 4.54 -31.93 -20.51
CA MET A 668 5.54 -32.33 -19.52
C MET A 668 6.93 -32.57 -20.13
N MET A 669 6.99 -33.22 -21.29
CA MET A 669 8.26 -33.47 -21.99
C MET A 669 8.90 -32.16 -22.48
N LEU A 670 8.10 -31.25 -23.06
CA LEU A 670 8.58 -29.97 -23.56
C LEU A 670 8.96 -29.01 -22.42
N SER A 671 8.21 -28.99 -21.31
CA SER A 671 8.52 -28.12 -20.17
C SER A 671 9.89 -28.46 -19.55
N LYS A 672 10.24 -29.74 -19.43
CA LYS A 672 11.57 -30.17 -18.96
C LYS A 672 12.70 -29.62 -19.85
N LYS A 673 12.48 -29.55 -21.17
CA LYS A 673 13.45 -28.98 -22.12
C LYS A 673 13.54 -27.46 -22.01
N LEU A 674 12.41 -26.76 -21.90
CA LEU A 674 12.36 -25.31 -21.69
C LEU A 674 13.10 -24.93 -20.40
N ARG A 675 12.83 -25.65 -19.31
CA ARG A 675 13.51 -25.46 -18.03
C ARG A 675 15.01 -25.65 -18.14
N ALA A 676 15.46 -26.74 -18.79
CA ALA A 676 16.88 -27.00 -18.98
C ALA A 676 17.59 -25.86 -19.74
N LYS A 677 16.97 -25.32 -20.80
CA LYS A 677 17.50 -24.15 -21.53
C LYS A 677 17.56 -22.91 -20.65
N ARG A 678 16.51 -22.64 -19.88
CA ARG A 678 16.42 -21.49 -18.96
C ARG A 678 17.50 -21.55 -17.87
N MET A 679 17.70 -22.72 -17.27
CA MET A 679 18.79 -22.94 -16.30
C MET A 679 20.16 -22.79 -16.97
N ALA A 680 20.35 -23.33 -18.17
CA ALA A 680 21.62 -23.18 -18.92
C ALA A 680 21.94 -21.71 -19.24
N ALA A 681 20.91 -20.89 -19.52
CA ALA A 681 21.02 -19.44 -19.71
C ALA A 681 21.36 -18.66 -18.42
N GLY A 682 21.30 -19.31 -17.25
CA GLY A 682 21.67 -18.74 -15.96
C GLY A 682 20.48 -18.18 -15.17
N ALA A 683 19.30 -18.78 -15.30
CA ALA A 683 18.18 -18.47 -14.42
C ALA A 683 18.45 -18.99 -13.01
N LEU A 684 17.94 -18.26 -12.01
CA LEU A 684 18.19 -18.56 -10.61
C LEU A 684 17.06 -19.39 -10.03
N ASN A 685 17.40 -20.54 -9.45
CA ASN A 685 16.50 -21.27 -8.58
C ASN A 685 16.60 -20.70 -7.16
N LEU A 686 15.77 -19.69 -6.87
CA LEU A 686 15.71 -19.05 -5.57
C LEU A 686 14.64 -19.75 -4.71
N ALA A 687 15.02 -20.17 -3.51
CA ALA A 687 14.11 -20.83 -2.58
C ALA A 687 13.38 -19.77 -1.73
N SER A 688 12.05 -19.81 -1.76
CA SER A 688 11.21 -19.18 -0.74
C SER A 688 10.41 -20.30 -0.08
N PRO A 689 10.56 -20.54 1.23
CA PRO A 689 9.78 -21.54 1.93
C PRO A 689 8.32 -21.08 1.97
N GLU A 690 7.48 -21.65 1.11
CA GLU A 690 6.03 -21.46 1.14
C GLU A 690 5.42 -22.49 2.10
N VAL A 691 4.87 -22.00 3.20
CA VAL A 691 4.04 -22.78 4.12
C VAL A 691 2.56 -22.57 3.81
N ARG A 692 1.80 -23.65 3.95
CA ARG A 692 0.34 -23.67 3.86
C ARG A 692 -0.21 -24.02 5.22
N VAL A 693 -1.07 -23.16 5.75
CA VAL A 693 -1.85 -23.44 6.95
C VAL A 693 -3.10 -24.20 6.53
N GLU A 694 -3.30 -25.40 7.08
CA GLU A 694 -4.55 -26.14 6.94
C GLU A 694 -5.53 -25.64 8.00
N THR A 695 -6.71 -25.22 7.56
CA THR A 695 -7.78 -24.74 8.43
C THR A 695 -8.95 -25.72 8.44
N GLU A 696 -9.65 -25.79 9.56
CA GLU A 696 -10.90 -26.54 9.66
C GLU A 696 -12.01 -25.84 8.85
N SER A 697 -12.86 -26.63 8.16
CA SER A 697 -13.80 -26.10 7.18
C SER A 697 -14.93 -25.23 7.74
N GLU A 698 -15.30 -25.41 9.01
CA GLU A 698 -16.43 -24.67 9.63
C GLU A 698 -15.97 -23.46 10.44
N THR A 699 -14.96 -23.65 11.30
CA THR A 699 -14.42 -22.62 12.20
C THR A 699 -13.34 -21.77 11.52
N SER A 700 -12.71 -22.30 10.47
CA SER A 700 -11.48 -21.77 9.87
C SER A 700 -10.32 -21.65 10.87
N ASP A 701 -10.35 -22.42 11.94
CA ASP A 701 -9.26 -22.49 12.90
C ASP A 701 -8.09 -23.30 12.32
N PRO A 702 -6.83 -22.89 12.55
CA PRO A 702 -5.68 -23.58 12.00
C PRO A 702 -5.48 -24.93 12.71
N VAL A 703 -5.41 -26.00 11.93
CA VAL A 703 -5.21 -27.38 12.40
C VAL A 703 -3.73 -27.75 12.37
N ASP A 704 -3.08 -27.53 11.22
CA ASP A 704 -1.69 -27.90 10.97
C ASP A 704 -1.02 -26.94 9.99
N VAL A 705 0.32 -26.91 10.00
CA VAL A 705 1.13 -26.10 9.10
C VAL A 705 2.03 -27.05 8.31
N LYS A 706 1.83 -27.09 6.99
CA LYS A 706 2.59 -27.95 6.08
C LYS A 706 3.40 -27.13 5.10
N THR A 707 4.59 -27.62 4.77
CA THR A 707 5.38 -27.07 3.67
C THR A 707 4.78 -27.52 2.34
N LYS A 708 4.66 -26.60 1.40
CA LYS A 708 4.12 -26.90 0.08
C LYS A 708 5.13 -27.71 -0.73
N GLN A 709 4.74 -28.91 -1.15
CA GLN A 709 5.55 -29.72 -2.05
C GLN A 709 5.44 -29.18 -3.49
N LEU A 710 6.58 -29.02 -4.16
CA LEU A 710 6.65 -28.64 -5.57
C LEU A 710 6.63 -29.90 -6.43
N LEU A 711 5.57 -30.09 -7.21
CA LEU A 711 5.43 -31.21 -8.15
C LEU A 711 5.97 -30.85 -9.54
N ASP A 712 6.27 -31.85 -10.37
CA ASP A 712 6.69 -31.64 -11.77
C ASP A 712 5.60 -30.89 -12.56
N THR A 713 4.32 -31.10 -12.26
CA THR A 713 3.21 -30.33 -12.85
C THR A 713 3.23 -28.84 -12.50
N ASN A 714 3.76 -28.44 -11.34
CA ASN A 714 3.93 -27.01 -11.02
C ASN A 714 4.93 -26.37 -11.98
N GLN A 715 6.04 -27.06 -12.24
CA GLN A 715 7.07 -26.61 -13.17
C GLN A 715 6.58 -26.64 -14.62
N LEU A 716 5.75 -27.62 -14.98
CA LEU A 716 5.10 -27.67 -16.30
C LEU A 716 4.35 -26.37 -16.59
N VAL A 717 3.45 -25.96 -15.69
CA VAL A 717 2.68 -24.72 -15.85
C VAL A 717 3.61 -23.51 -15.84
N GLU A 718 4.58 -23.45 -14.92
CA GLU A 718 5.55 -22.34 -14.81
C GLU A 718 6.25 -22.06 -16.15
N GLU A 719 6.83 -23.08 -16.81
CA GLU A 719 7.60 -22.88 -18.04
C GLU A 719 6.75 -22.35 -19.20
N PHE A 720 5.50 -22.82 -19.35
CA PHE A 720 4.61 -22.32 -20.40
C PHE A 720 4.07 -20.92 -20.10
N MET A 721 3.82 -20.59 -18.82
CA MET A 721 3.46 -19.23 -18.44
C MET A 721 4.62 -18.25 -18.67
N LEU A 722 5.86 -18.66 -18.37
CA LEU A 722 7.06 -17.87 -18.70
C LEU A 722 7.21 -17.66 -20.20
N LEU A 723 7.02 -18.72 -21.01
CA LEU A 723 7.07 -18.63 -22.46
C LEU A 723 6.01 -17.68 -23.03
N ALA A 724 4.78 -17.75 -22.51
CA ALA A 724 3.68 -16.83 -22.84
C ALA A 724 4.07 -15.38 -22.56
N ASN A 725 4.51 -15.12 -21.33
CA ASN A 725 4.92 -13.79 -20.88
C ASN A 725 6.06 -13.20 -21.71
N ILE A 726 7.09 -13.99 -22.04
CA ILE A 726 8.22 -13.53 -22.87
C ILE A 726 7.76 -13.23 -24.30
N SER A 727 6.97 -14.12 -24.90
CA SER A 727 6.46 -13.96 -26.28
C SER A 727 5.58 -12.70 -26.40
N VAL A 728 4.69 -12.47 -25.43
CA VAL A 728 3.83 -11.28 -25.39
C VAL A 728 4.64 -10.01 -25.11
N ALA A 729 5.63 -10.07 -24.22
CA ALA A 729 6.51 -8.93 -23.96
C ALA A 729 7.23 -8.47 -25.24
N GLY A 730 7.78 -9.41 -26.00
CA GLY A 730 8.39 -9.16 -27.31
C GLY A 730 7.40 -8.53 -28.29
N LYS A 731 6.19 -9.10 -28.42
CA LYS A 731 5.18 -8.59 -29.36
C LYS A 731 4.67 -7.19 -29.00
N ASN A 732 4.42 -6.93 -27.72
CA ASN A 732 3.98 -5.61 -27.26
C ASN A 732 5.06 -4.55 -27.44
N TYR A 733 6.33 -4.91 -27.19
CA TYR A 733 7.46 -4.01 -27.39
C TYR A 733 7.70 -3.69 -28.87
N GLU A 734 7.58 -4.69 -29.75
CA GLU A 734 7.65 -4.49 -31.20
C GLU A 734 6.61 -3.46 -31.68
N ALA A 735 5.37 -3.58 -31.22
CA ALA A 735 4.28 -2.66 -31.59
C ALA A 735 4.38 -1.28 -30.91
N PHE A 736 4.81 -1.25 -29.64
CA PHE A 736 4.79 -0.04 -28.79
C PHE A 736 6.11 0.18 -28.05
N PRO A 737 7.22 0.46 -28.74
CA PRO A 737 8.56 0.45 -28.13
C PRO A 737 8.76 1.50 -27.03
N GLN A 738 7.96 2.57 -27.01
CA GLN A 738 8.04 3.64 -26.01
C GLN A 738 7.07 3.48 -24.84
N THR A 739 6.07 2.61 -24.96
CA THR A 739 4.98 2.50 -23.99
C THR A 739 4.55 1.06 -23.70
N ALA A 740 5.37 0.06 -24.02
CA ALA A 740 5.09 -1.31 -23.61
C ALA A 740 5.19 -1.43 -22.09
N LEU A 741 4.18 -2.06 -21.46
CA LEU A 741 4.21 -2.39 -20.05
C LEU A 741 5.06 -3.65 -19.86
N LEU A 742 6.18 -3.51 -19.18
CA LEU A 742 7.15 -4.58 -18.97
C LEU A 742 7.43 -4.76 -17.48
N ARG A 743 8.08 -5.88 -17.13
CA ARG A 743 8.53 -6.19 -15.77
C ARG A 743 9.98 -6.63 -15.81
N ARG A 744 10.84 -5.92 -15.08
CA ARG A 744 12.28 -6.20 -15.01
C ARG A 744 12.70 -6.65 -13.62
N HIS A 745 13.87 -7.25 -13.55
CA HIS A 745 14.58 -7.54 -12.31
C HIS A 745 16.03 -7.13 -12.53
N ALA A 746 16.39 -5.95 -12.01
CA ALA A 746 17.73 -5.41 -12.15
C ALA A 746 18.77 -6.31 -11.47
N ALA A 747 20.01 -6.28 -11.97
CA ALA A 747 21.11 -6.96 -11.31
C ALA A 747 21.33 -6.36 -9.89
N PRO A 748 21.54 -7.20 -8.88
CA PRO A 748 21.77 -6.71 -7.53
C PRO A 748 23.07 -5.89 -7.46
N PRO A 749 23.10 -4.78 -6.70
CA PRO A 749 24.34 -4.10 -6.38
C PRO A 749 25.34 -5.04 -5.71
N LYS A 750 26.63 -4.93 -6.03
CA LYS A 750 27.68 -5.79 -5.46
C LYS A 750 27.67 -5.79 -3.92
N ASN A 751 27.48 -4.60 -3.34
CA ASN A 751 27.39 -4.38 -1.89
C ASN A 751 26.34 -5.26 -1.19
N ASN A 752 25.25 -5.65 -1.86
CA ASN A 752 24.20 -6.46 -1.25
C ASN A 752 24.66 -7.90 -0.95
N PHE A 753 25.59 -8.42 -1.75
CA PHE A 753 26.11 -9.78 -1.62
C PHE A 753 27.44 -9.85 -0.89
N GLU A 754 28.16 -8.72 -0.75
CA GLU A 754 29.48 -8.67 -0.07
C GLU A 754 29.45 -9.36 1.30
N GLU A 755 28.44 -9.05 2.11
CA GLU A 755 28.29 -9.61 3.45
C GLU A 755 28.04 -11.12 3.42
N LEU A 756 27.09 -11.58 2.60
CA LEU A 756 26.78 -13.01 2.48
C LEU A 756 27.97 -13.80 1.91
N SER A 757 28.67 -13.26 0.90
CA SER A 757 29.88 -13.86 0.34
C SER A 757 30.99 -13.97 1.39
N ASN A 758 31.17 -12.94 2.23
CA ASN A 758 32.16 -12.98 3.31
C ASN A 758 31.80 -14.01 4.38
N GLN A 759 30.53 -14.06 4.80
CA GLN A 759 30.01 -15.04 5.76
C GLN A 759 30.24 -16.48 5.29
N LEU A 760 29.92 -16.78 4.02
CA LEU A 760 30.15 -18.11 3.42
C LEU A 760 31.62 -18.47 3.36
N LYS A 761 32.48 -17.51 2.98
CA LYS A 761 33.92 -17.70 2.90
C LYS A 761 34.54 -18.00 4.26
N VAL A 762 34.19 -17.22 5.29
CA VAL A 762 34.73 -17.39 6.64
C VAL A 762 34.21 -18.68 7.29
N LYS A 763 32.90 -18.92 7.27
CA LYS A 763 32.29 -20.05 8.01
C LYS A 763 32.43 -21.39 7.32
N LYS A 764 32.43 -21.42 5.99
CA LYS A 764 32.34 -22.66 5.20
C LYS A 764 33.42 -22.78 4.14
N GLY A 765 34.29 -21.78 3.96
CA GLY A 765 35.31 -21.80 2.90
C GLY A 765 34.72 -21.75 1.49
N MET A 766 33.45 -21.35 1.34
CA MET A 766 32.73 -21.34 0.08
C MET A 766 32.74 -19.95 -0.57
N GLU A 767 32.82 -19.91 -1.89
CA GLU A 767 32.81 -18.67 -2.66
C GLU A 767 31.50 -18.50 -3.44
N LEU A 768 30.91 -17.31 -3.34
CA LEU A 768 29.70 -16.93 -4.07
C LEU A 768 30.04 -15.86 -5.11
N ARG A 769 29.91 -16.21 -6.40
CA ARG A 769 30.27 -15.31 -7.51
C ARG A 769 29.04 -14.57 -8.04
N THR A 770 29.12 -13.25 -8.11
CA THR A 770 27.97 -12.39 -8.47
C THR A 770 28.14 -11.67 -9.81
N ASP A 771 29.15 -12.05 -10.61
CA ASP A 771 29.49 -11.40 -11.89
C ASP A 771 28.37 -11.50 -12.93
N SER A 772 27.59 -12.58 -12.88
CA SER A 772 26.43 -12.80 -13.74
C SER A 772 25.42 -13.70 -13.03
N SER A 773 24.17 -13.71 -13.51
CA SER A 773 23.14 -14.60 -12.96
C SER A 773 23.53 -16.08 -13.10
N LYS A 774 24.24 -16.46 -14.18
CA LYS A 774 24.76 -17.81 -14.37
C LYS A 774 25.84 -18.17 -13.36
N ALA A 775 26.84 -17.30 -13.17
CA ALA A 775 27.90 -17.54 -12.19
C ALA A 775 27.34 -17.68 -10.77
N LEU A 776 26.32 -16.88 -10.44
CA LEU A 776 25.61 -16.97 -9.17
C LEU A 776 24.80 -18.26 -9.05
N ALA A 777 24.07 -18.66 -10.09
CA ALA A 777 23.33 -19.93 -10.14
C ALA A 777 24.27 -21.13 -9.90
N ASP A 778 25.36 -21.21 -10.69
CA ASP A 778 26.31 -22.32 -10.65
C ASP A 778 26.98 -22.41 -9.26
N THR A 779 27.35 -21.27 -8.65
CA THR A 779 27.95 -21.27 -7.31
C THR A 779 26.94 -21.60 -6.21
N LEU A 780 25.71 -21.10 -6.29
CA LEU A 780 24.62 -21.48 -5.37
C LEU A 780 24.32 -22.98 -5.43
N ASP A 781 24.38 -23.60 -6.61
CA ASP A 781 24.18 -25.05 -6.76
C ASP A 781 25.30 -25.85 -6.06
N THR A 782 26.51 -25.30 -5.97
CA THR A 782 27.64 -25.93 -5.28
C THR A 782 27.72 -25.65 -3.77
N CYS A 783 26.94 -24.70 -3.24
CA CYS A 783 26.88 -24.38 -1.81
C CYS A 783 26.10 -25.45 -1.03
N VAL A 784 26.67 -26.65 -0.91
CA VAL A 784 26.07 -27.80 -0.23
C VAL A 784 26.94 -28.18 0.97
N ASP A 785 26.28 -28.49 2.08
CA ASP A 785 26.90 -29.03 3.28
C ASP A 785 26.34 -30.44 3.51
N SER A 786 27.21 -31.46 3.54
CA SER A 786 26.80 -32.86 3.73
C SER A 786 26.19 -33.11 5.11
N ASP A 787 26.62 -32.36 6.12
CA ASP A 787 26.15 -32.52 7.49
C ASP A 787 24.83 -31.77 7.72
N ASN A 788 24.50 -30.83 6.82
CA ASN A 788 23.28 -30.04 6.86
C ASN A 788 22.61 -29.95 5.47
N PRO A 789 21.71 -30.90 5.13
CA PRO A 789 21.00 -30.90 3.85
C PRO A 789 20.16 -29.64 3.58
N PHE A 790 19.74 -28.92 4.64
CA PHE A 790 18.96 -27.69 4.49
C PHE A 790 19.84 -26.47 4.16
N PHE A 791 21.17 -26.56 4.34
CA PHE A 791 22.09 -25.45 4.15
C PHE A 791 21.98 -24.79 2.76
N ASN A 792 21.86 -25.58 1.69
CA ASN A 792 21.71 -25.03 0.34
C ASN A 792 20.44 -24.16 0.22
N THR A 793 19.33 -24.65 0.77
CA THR A 793 18.06 -23.92 0.83
C THR A 793 18.19 -22.65 1.66
N LEU A 794 18.88 -22.70 2.80
CA LEU A 794 19.16 -21.55 3.66
C LEU A 794 19.94 -20.46 2.91
N VAL A 795 21.01 -20.84 2.20
CA VAL A 795 21.81 -19.91 1.39
C VAL A 795 20.98 -19.31 0.26
N ARG A 796 20.11 -20.08 -0.39
CA ARG A 796 19.18 -19.55 -1.41
C ARG A 796 18.16 -18.57 -0.82
N ILE A 797 17.66 -18.82 0.38
CA ILE A 797 16.78 -17.87 1.09
C ILE A 797 17.52 -16.56 1.36
N LEU A 798 18.76 -16.62 1.84
CA LEU A 798 19.60 -15.45 2.08
C LEU A 798 19.94 -14.71 0.78
N ALA A 799 20.35 -15.42 -0.27
CA ALA A 799 20.63 -14.86 -1.58
C ALA A 799 19.40 -14.14 -2.17
N THR A 800 18.18 -14.66 -1.94
CA THR A 800 16.93 -14.02 -2.35
C THR A 800 16.73 -12.66 -1.68
N ARG A 801 17.19 -12.48 -0.43
CA ARG A 801 17.12 -11.19 0.29
C ARG A 801 18.13 -10.17 -0.20
N CYS A 802 19.26 -10.63 -0.75
CA CYS A 802 20.26 -9.78 -1.37
C CYS A 802 19.82 -9.26 -2.76
N MET A 803 18.83 -9.90 -3.39
CA MET A 803 18.28 -9.49 -4.68
C MET A 803 17.49 -8.18 -4.59
N MET A 804 17.39 -7.49 -5.73
CA MET A 804 16.45 -6.37 -5.86
C MET A 804 15.02 -6.90 -6.02
N SER A 805 14.04 -6.10 -5.62
CA SER A 805 12.65 -6.38 -5.97
C SER A 805 12.45 -6.20 -7.48
N ALA A 806 11.80 -7.17 -8.13
CA ALA A 806 11.34 -6.99 -9.50
C ALA A 806 10.29 -5.86 -9.57
N GLU A 807 10.29 -5.10 -10.66
CA GLU A 807 9.43 -3.93 -10.83
C GLU A 807 8.79 -3.89 -12.23
N TYR A 808 7.53 -3.48 -12.26
CA TYR A 808 6.85 -3.06 -13.49
C TYR A 808 7.36 -1.68 -13.92
N PHE A 809 7.53 -1.49 -15.21
CA PHE A 809 7.99 -0.25 -15.79
C PHE A 809 7.44 -0.05 -17.21
N CYS A 810 7.52 1.18 -17.69
CA CYS A 810 7.17 1.56 -19.05
C CYS A 810 8.44 1.51 -19.91
N SER A 811 8.40 0.84 -21.06
CA SER A 811 9.59 0.62 -21.89
C SER A 811 10.35 1.91 -22.26
N GLY A 812 9.65 3.03 -22.48
CA GLY A 812 10.25 4.33 -22.80
C GLY A 812 10.93 5.05 -21.63
N THR A 813 11.01 4.45 -20.43
CA THR A 813 11.75 5.01 -19.29
C THR A 813 13.12 4.38 -19.09
N GLN A 814 13.42 3.24 -19.74
CA GLN A 814 14.68 2.53 -19.62
C GLN A 814 15.26 2.20 -20.99
N ALA A 815 16.57 1.95 -21.07
CA ALA A 815 17.18 1.41 -22.29
C ALA A 815 16.95 -0.10 -22.40
N TYR A 816 16.97 -0.66 -23.63
CA TYR A 816 16.70 -2.09 -23.86
C TYR A 816 17.57 -3.05 -23.01
N PRO A 817 18.89 -2.84 -22.81
CA PRO A 817 19.70 -3.72 -21.95
C PRO A 817 19.24 -3.77 -20.50
N GLU A 818 18.53 -2.74 -20.04
CA GLU A 818 17.98 -2.66 -18.70
C GLU A 818 16.63 -3.37 -18.53
N PHE A 819 16.04 -3.87 -19.62
CA PHE A 819 14.78 -4.64 -19.56
C PHE A 819 14.99 -6.04 -18.99
N ARG A 820 16.25 -6.47 -18.96
CA ARG A 820 16.67 -7.80 -18.52
C ARG A 820 16.05 -8.17 -17.18
N HIS A 821 15.58 -9.41 -17.10
CA HIS A 821 15.12 -10.01 -15.86
C HIS A 821 16.20 -10.94 -15.30
N TYR A 822 17.01 -10.42 -14.37
CA TYR A 822 18.17 -11.11 -13.80
C TYR A 822 17.86 -12.52 -13.30
N GLY A 823 16.82 -12.68 -12.47
CA GLY A 823 16.47 -13.99 -11.92
C GLY A 823 15.90 -15.01 -12.91
N LEU A 824 15.35 -14.56 -14.04
CA LEU A 824 14.76 -15.46 -15.06
C LEU A 824 15.71 -15.71 -16.23
N ALA A 825 16.85 -15.00 -16.27
CA ALA A 825 17.75 -14.96 -17.42
C ALA A 825 17.06 -14.65 -18.76
N SER A 826 16.07 -13.75 -18.74
CA SER A 826 15.37 -13.28 -19.95
C SER A 826 15.78 -11.85 -20.29
N GLU A 827 15.91 -11.52 -21.58
CA GLU A 827 16.20 -10.16 -22.06
C GLU A 827 15.01 -9.20 -21.87
N ILE A 828 13.80 -9.71 -22.05
CA ILE A 828 12.56 -8.95 -21.93
C ILE A 828 11.49 -9.82 -21.26
N TYR A 829 10.64 -9.21 -20.44
CA TYR A 829 9.61 -9.92 -19.70
C TYR A 829 8.45 -8.99 -19.34
N THR A 830 7.24 -9.56 -19.22
CA THR A 830 6.05 -8.88 -18.71
C THR A 830 5.16 -9.89 -17.98
N HIS A 831 4.05 -9.45 -17.42
CA HIS A 831 3.00 -10.36 -16.96
C HIS A 831 1.77 -10.22 -17.84
N PHE A 832 1.24 -11.36 -18.30
CA PHE A 832 0.08 -11.48 -19.18
C PHE A 832 -0.89 -12.58 -18.75
N THR A 833 -0.39 -13.59 -18.03
CA THR A 833 -1.08 -14.86 -17.80
C THR A 833 -2.10 -14.87 -16.68
N SER A 834 -2.37 -13.74 -16.00
CA SER A 834 -3.33 -13.70 -14.90
C SER A 834 -4.10 -12.37 -14.78
N PRO A 835 -4.86 -11.97 -15.81
CA PRO A 835 -5.59 -10.71 -15.84
C PRO A 835 -6.79 -10.64 -14.88
N ILE A 836 -7.27 -11.76 -14.33
CA ILE A 836 -8.32 -11.74 -13.29
C ILE A 836 -7.80 -11.11 -12.00
N ARG A 837 -6.53 -11.36 -11.68
CA ARG A 837 -5.91 -11.02 -10.39
C ARG A 837 -4.79 -10.00 -10.46
N ARG A 838 -4.37 -9.55 -11.65
CA ARG A 838 -3.31 -8.54 -11.82
C ARG A 838 -3.71 -7.51 -12.88
N TYR A 839 -3.67 -6.24 -12.49
CA TYR A 839 -3.99 -5.13 -13.40
C TYR A 839 -2.91 -4.96 -14.49
N ALA A 840 -1.66 -5.33 -14.18
CA ALA A 840 -0.57 -5.33 -15.16
C ALA A 840 -0.90 -6.19 -16.39
N ASP A 841 -1.43 -7.39 -16.14
CA ASP A 841 -1.82 -8.34 -17.17
C ASP A 841 -2.99 -7.81 -18.00
N LEU A 842 -3.96 -7.14 -17.39
CA LEU A 842 -5.05 -6.48 -18.11
C LEU A 842 -4.54 -5.40 -19.08
N GLU A 843 -3.56 -4.60 -18.67
CA GLU A 843 -2.94 -3.60 -19.57
C GLU A 843 -2.08 -4.27 -20.66
N ALA A 844 -1.35 -5.35 -20.34
CA ALA A 844 -0.62 -6.14 -21.32
C ALA A 844 -1.56 -6.80 -22.35
N HIS A 845 -2.76 -7.23 -21.92
CA HIS A 845 -3.82 -7.74 -22.80
C HIS A 845 -4.34 -6.66 -23.76
N ARG A 846 -4.57 -5.44 -23.27
CA ARG A 846 -4.99 -4.30 -24.11
C ARG A 846 -3.92 -3.94 -25.15
N GLN A 847 -2.66 -3.93 -24.73
CA GLN A 847 -1.54 -3.74 -25.64
C GLN A 847 -1.45 -4.85 -26.67
N LEU A 848 -1.58 -6.12 -26.27
CA LEU A 848 -1.51 -7.23 -27.21
C LEU A 848 -2.67 -7.22 -28.19
N ALA A 849 -3.89 -6.91 -27.73
CA ALA A 849 -5.06 -6.78 -28.59
C ALA A 849 -4.86 -5.70 -29.67
N ALA A 850 -4.21 -4.58 -29.31
CA ALA A 850 -3.86 -3.55 -30.28
C ALA A 850 -2.68 -3.93 -31.18
N ALA A 851 -1.69 -4.66 -30.66
CA ALA A 851 -0.53 -5.13 -31.41
C ALA A 851 -0.90 -6.15 -32.51
N ILE A 852 -2.04 -6.83 -32.35
CA ILE A 852 -2.62 -7.74 -33.37
C ILE A 852 -3.78 -7.11 -34.14
N GLU A 853 -3.96 -5.79 -34.02
CA GLU A 853 -5.00 -5.02 -34.73
C GLU A 853 -6.44 -5.48 -34.46
N TYR A 854 -6.69 -6.10 -33.30
CA TYR A 854 -8.04 -6.53 -32.89
C TYR A 854 -8.90 -5.36 -32.40
N GLU A 855 -8.33 -4.49 -31.55
CA GLU A 855 -8.96 -3.26 -31.03
C GLU A 855 -7.91 -2.14 -31.00
N PRO A 856 -8.26 -0.85 -31.25
CA PRO A 856 -7.29 0.24 -31.19
C PRO A 856 -6.78 0.47 -29.75
N LEU A 857 -5.51 0.87 -29.62
CA LEU A 857 -4.92 1.16 -28.31
C LEU A 857 -5.53 2.43 -27.69
N ASP A 858 -6.01 2.34 -26.46
CA ASP A 858 -6.55 3.49 -25.72
C ASP A 858 -5.50 4.60 -25.53
N PRO A 859 -5.85 5.89 -25.68
CA PRO A 859 -4.90 7.00 -25.51
C PRO A 859 -4.24 7.07 -24.12
N SER A 860 -4.82 6.47 -23.08
CA SER A 860 -4.20 6.39 -21.76
C SER A 860 -2.91 5.57 -21.77
N LEU A 861 -2.84 4.51 -22.59
CA LEU A 861 -1.69 3.61 -22.72
C LEU A 861 -0.63 4.11 -23.70
N GLN A 862 -0.95 5.11 -24.51
CA GLN A 862 0.01 5.79 -25.39
C GLN A 862 0.82 6.87 -24.65
N SER A 863 0.41 7.24 -23.43
CA SER A 863 1.08 8.27 -22.65
C SER A 863 2.09 7.68 -21.67
N ARG A 864 3.38 7.95 -21.92
CA ARG A 864 4.48 7.51 -21.03
C ARG A 864 4.24 7.90 -19.56
N SER A 865 3.84 9.15 -19.31
CA SER A 865 3.64 9.65 -17.95
C SER A 865 2.47 8.98 -17.23
N LYS A 866 1.38 8.66 -17.94
CA LYS A 866 0.24 7.94 -17.35
C LYS A 866 0.62 6.51 -17.01
N LEU A 867 1.25 5.80 -17.96
CA LEU A 867 1.67 4.42 -17.75
C LEU A 867 2.73 4.31 -16.64
N GLU A 868 3.65 5.27 -16.53
CA GLU A 868 4.60 5.34 -15.40
C GLU A 868 3.87 5.51 -14.05
N GLY A 869 2.80 6.31 -14.01
CA GLY A 869 1.93 6.43 -12.84
C GLY A 869 1.26 5.10 -12.47
N VAL A 870 0.74 4.39 -13.47
CA VAL A 870 0.16 3.04 -13.29
C VAL A 870 1.22 2.07 -12.75
N CYS A 871 2.42 2.01 -13.37
CA CYS A 871 3.53 1.16 -12.95
C CYS A 871 3.90 1.38 -11.48
N LYS A 872 4.03 2.65 -11.06
CA LYS A 872 4.34 3.01 -9.67
C LYS A 872 3.26 2.49 -8.71
N ASN A 873 1.98 2.66 -9.06
CA ASN A 873 0.89 2.17 -8.24
C ASN A 873 0.89 0.64 -8.11
N ILE A 874 0.95 -0.10 -9.24
CA ILE A 874 0.92 -1.57 -9.21
C ILE A 874 2.16 -2.18 -8.53
N ASN A 875 3.33 -1.52 -8.59
CA ASN A 875 4.52 -1.93 -7.84
C ASN A 875 4.30 -1.84 -6.33
N VAL A 876 3.71 -0.74 -5.85
CA VAL A 876 3.37 -0.56 -4.43
C VAL A 876 2.32 -1.60 -4.01
N ARG A 877 1.23 -1.72 -4.77
CA ARG A 877 0.15 -2.68 -4.49
C ARG A 877 0.64 -4.12 -4.46
N HIS A 878 1.52 -4.50 -5.41
CA HIS A 878 2.10 -5.85 -5.43
C HIS A 878 2.96 -6.13 -4.20
N ARG A 879 3.83 -5.20 -3.80
CA ARG A 879 4.66 -5.34 -2.60
C ARG A 879 3.79 -5.46 -1.35
N ASN A 880 2.80 -4.59 -1.22
CA ASN A 880 1.88 -4.61 -0.09
C ASN A 880 1.09 -5.92 0.00
N ALA A 881 0.60 -6.44 -1.13
CA ALA A 881 -0.08 -7.72 -1.18
C ALA A 881 0.81 -8.89 -0.69
N GLN A 882 2.09 -8.90 -1.09
CA GLN A 882 3.04 -9.91 -0.62
C GLN A 882 3.36 -9.80 0.87
N MET A 883 3.41 -8.58 1.42
CA MET A 883 3.63 -8.36 2.85
C MET A 883 2.40 -8.73 3.67
N ALA A 884 1.20 -8.40 3.18
CA ALA A 884 -0.06 -8.81 3.78
C ALA A 884 -0.19 -10.34 3.81
N GLY A 885 0.09 -11.02 2.71
CA GLY A 885 0.06 -12.50 2.66
C GLY A 885 1.03 -13.14 3.66
N ARG A 886 2.26 -12.63 3.75
CA ARG A 886 3.26 -13.10 4.72
C ARG A 886 2.85 -12.87 6.17
N ALA A 887 2.38 -11.66 6.49
CA ALA A 887 1.89 -11.33 7.83
C ALA A 887 0.66 -12.18 8.22
N SER A 888 -0.17 -12.57 7.24
CA SER A 888 -1.33 -13.43 7.48
C SER A 888 -0.87 -14.84 7.84
N VAL A 889 0.06 -15.40 7.07
CA VAL A 889 0.68 -16.69 7.39
C VAL A 889 1.29 -16.67 8.79
N GLU A 890 2.08 -15.63 9.13
CA GLU A 890 2.69 -15.48 10.45
C GLU A 890 1.65 -15.48 11.58
N TYR A 891 0.55 -14.73 11.42
CA TYR A 891 -0.55 -14.71 12.39
C TYR A 891 -1.18 -16.09 12.58
N TYR A 892 -1.52 -16.78 11.48
CA TYR A 892 -2.17 -18.09 11.56
C TYR A 892 -1.24 -19.19 12.07
N VAL A 893 0.05 -19.12 11.77
CA VAL A 893 1.06 -19.99 12.38
C VAL A 893 1.12 -19.74 13.89
N GLY A 894 1.11 -18.49 14.33
CA GLY A 894 1.06 -18.14 15.75
C GLY A 894 -0.18 -18.71 16.46
N GLN A 895 -1.33 -18.67 15.80
CA GLN A 895 -2.57 -19.27 16.33
C GLN A 895 -2.50 -20.81 16.38
N ALA A 896 -1.91 -21.46 15.37
CA ALA A 896 -1.72 -22.92 15.35
C ALA A 896 -0.82 -23.41 16.51
N LEU A 897 0.09 -22.54 16.96
CA LEU A 897 1.04 -22.80 18.04
C LEU A 897 0.52 -22.36 19.43
N LYS A 898 -0.66 -21.74 19.51
CA LYS A 898 -1.21 -21.19 20.76
C LYS A 898 -1.35 -22.26 21.84
N GLY A 899 -0.76 -22.01 23.01
CA GLY A 899 -0.77 -22.92 24.16
C GLY A 899 0.06 -24.19 23.95
N ARG A 900 0.84 -24.28 22.87
CA ARG A 900 1.69 -25.42 22.54
C ARG A 900 3.15 -25.05 22.72
N VAL A 901 3.93 -26.02 23.18
CA VAL A 901 5.38 -25.92 23.28
C VAL A 901 5.95 -26.96 22.34
N ILE A 902 6.65 -26.51 21.30
CA ILE A 902 7.18 -27.39 20.26
C ILE A 902 8.68 -27.20 20.16
N GLU A 903 9.44 -28.29 20.10
CA GLU A 903 10.86 -28.26 19.77
C GLU A 903 11.05 -28.61 18.30
N GLU A 904 11.77 -27.75 17.58
CA GLU A 904 12.08 -27.95 16.16
C GLU A 904 13.53 -27.60 15.85
N ASP A 905 13.99 -28.08 14.71
CA ASP A 905 15.26 -27.68 14.16
C ASP A 905 15.18 -26.26 13.59
N GLY A 906 16.08 -25.39 14.05
CA GLY A 906 16.26 -24.04 13.57
C GLY A 906 17.66 -23.82 13.00
N PHE A 907 17.79 -22.82 12.13
CA PHE A 907 19.07 -22.47 11.50
C PHE A 907 19.42 -21.01 11.79
N VAL A 908 20.62 -20.77 12.32
CA VAL A 908 21.09 -19.42 12.65
C VAL A 908 21.36 -18.63 11.36
N MET A 909 20.61 -17.55 11.17
CA MET A 909 20.62 -16.72 9.96
C MET A 909 21.41 -15.43 10.12
N ARG A 910 21.48 -14.92 11.35
CA ARG A 910 22.17 -13.66 11.68
C ARG A 910 22.57 -13.67 13.14
N ILE A 911 23.72 -13.10 13.45
CA ILE A 911 24.21 -12.93 14.82
C ILE A 911 24.40 -11.43 15.10
N PHE A 912 24.00 -11.03 16.29
CA PHE A 912 24.18 -9.71 16.87
C PHE A 912 25.02 -9.83 18.13
N SER A 913 25.47 -8.69 18.66
CA SER A 913 26.23 -8.66 19.91
C SER A 913 25.42 -9.08 21.13
N ASN A 914 24.09 -8.94 21.08
CA ASN A 914 23.15 -9.24 22.18
C ASN A 914 22.05 -10.24 21.80
N GLY A 915 22.24 -11.02 20.73
CA GLY A 915 21.26 -12.02 20.31
C GLY A 915 21.53 -12.56 18.92
N PHE A 916 20.64 -13.42 18.42
CA PHE A 916 20.77 -14.00 17.08
C PHE A 916 19.40 -14.36 16.50
N VAL A 917 19.29 -14.40 15.18
CA VAL A 917 18.04 -14.72 14.45
C VAL A 917 18.10 -16.16 13.98
N VAL A 918 17.04 -16.90 14.26
CA VAL A 918 16.88 -18.30 13.85
C VAL A 918 15.71 -18.42 12.88
N PHE A 919 15.90 -19.19 11.82
CA PHE A 919 14.85 -19.58 10.87
C PHE A 919 14.40 -21.01 11.15
N VAL A 920 13.08 -21.23 11.27
CA VAL A 920 12.47 -22.55 11.51
C VAL A 920 11.74 -23.02 10.24
N PRO A 921 12.31 -23.97 9.46
CA PRO A 921 11.78 -24.30 8.14
C PRO A 921 10.38 -24.91 8.15
N ARG A 922 10.04 -25.70 9.17
CA ARG A 922 8.73 -26.36 9.29
C ARG A 922 7.58 -25.35 9.24
N PHE A 923 7.76 -24.21 9.90
CA PHE A 923 6.74 -23.16 10.01
C PHE A 923 7.01 -21.96 9.12
N GLY A 924 8.18 -21.88 8.47
CA GLY A 924 8.57 -20.74 7.64
C GLY A 924 8.72 -19.43 8.43
N ILE A 925 8.98 -19.51 9.74
CA ILE A 925 9.06 -18.34 10.63
C ILE A 925 10.51 -18.00 10.97
N GLU A 926 10.73 -16.72 11.26
CA GLU A 926 11.99 -16.18 11.77
C GLU A 926 11.73 -15.61 13.16
N GLY A 927 12.64 -15.84 14.09
CA GLY A 927 12.57 -15.25 15.41
C GLY A 927 13.94 -14.82 15.91
N LEU A 928 13.96 -13.67 16.59
CA LEU A 928 15.11 -13.18 17.31
C LEU A 928 15.15 -13.82 18.69
N ILE A 929 16.27 -14.44 19.04
CA ILE A 929 16.58 -14.90 20.40
C ILE A 929 17.53 -13.87 21.02
N ARG A 930 17.05 -13.13 22.02
CA ARG A 930 17.86 -12.14 22.74
C ARG A 930 18.54 -12.79 23.93
N LEU A 931 19.77 -12.36 24.23
CA LEU A 931 20.51 -12.88 25.38
C LEU A 931 19.80 -12.58 26.71
N LYS A 932 19.18 -11.39 26.81
CA LYS A 932 18.36 -10.99 27.98
C LYS A 932 17.24 -12.00 28.29
N ASP A 933 16.61 -12.58 27.25
CA ASP A 933 15.55 -13.59 27.41
C ASP A 933 16.09 -14.97 27.85
N MET A 934 17.41 -15.18 27.79
CA MET A 934 18.07 -16.41 28.26
C MET A 934 18.55 -16.32 29.72
N GLY A 935 18.69 -15.09 30.25
CA GLY A 935 19.16 -14.83 31.61
C GLY A 935 18.09 -15.05 32.68
N LYS A 936 18.51 -15.29 33.93
CA LYS A 936 17.57 -15.31 35.07
C LYS A 936 17.29 -13.87 35.52
N GLY A 937 16.02 -13.46 35.51
CA GLY A 937 15.57 -12.17 36.04
C GLY A 937 15.93 -10.96 35.15
N ASP A 938 15.84 -11.11 33.83
CA ASP A 938 16.13 -10.06 32.83
C ASP A 938 17.57 -9.50 32.84
N VAL A 939 18.50 -10.19 33.52
CA VAL A 939 19.92 -9.86 33.49
C VAL A 939 20.54 -10.47 32.24
N GLU A 940 21.06 -9.62 31.36
CA GLU A 940 21.75 -10.04 30.15
C GLU A 940 23.02 -10.85 30.52
N PRO A 941 23.15 -12.11 30.05
CA PRO A 941 24.37 -12.91 30.21
C PRO A 941 25.59 -12.18 29.63
N GLU A 942 26.76 -12.40 30.24
CA GLU A 942 28.01 -11.94 29.63
C GLU A 942 28.22 -12.66 28.30
N SER A 943 28.61 -11.93 27.27
CA SER A 943 28.85 -12.52 25.95
C SER A 943 30.00 -11.85 25.21
N VAL A 944 30.72 -12.64 24.43
CA VAL A 944 31.74 -12.18 23.52
C VAL A 944 31.27 -12.42 22.09
N PHE A 945 31.01 -11.33 21.37
CA PHE A 945 30.66 -11.38 19.95
C PHE A 945 31.92 -11.21 19.10
N ASP A 946 32.20 -12.19 18.27
CA ASP A 946 33.25 -12.13 17.26
C ASP A 946 32.62 -11.81 15.90
N ALA A 947 32.78 -10.55 15.48
CA ALA A 947 32.27 -10.05 14.21
C ALA A 947 33.02 -10.60 12.99
N GLU A 948 34.29 -11.00 13.15
CA GLU A 948 35.09 -11.56 12.06
C GLU A 948 34.72 -13.02 11.81
N GLN A 949 34.50 -13.80 12.88
CA GLN A 949 34.12 -15.21 12.80
C GLN A 949 32.62 -15.47 12.78
N TYR A 950 31.80 -14.41 12.88
CA TYR A 950 30.34 -14.49 12.99
C TYR A 950 29.91 -15.52 14.04
N SER A 951 30.38 -15.32 15.27
CA SER A 951 30.11 -16.21 16.39
C SER A 951 29.79 -15.44 17.66
N LEU A 952 28.91 -15.99 18.49
CA LEU A 952 28.54 -15.43 19.77
C LEU A 952 28.81 -16.45 20.86
N GLU A 953 29.74 -16.14 21.76
CA GLU A 953 30.02 -16.94 22.94
C GLU A 953 29.26 -16.38 24.13
N ILE A 954 28.40 -17.19 24.73
CA ILE A 954 27.50 -16.80 25.82
C ILE A 954 28.01 -17.45 27.11
N HIS A 955 28.37 -16.64 28.10
CA HIS A 955 28.85 -17.06 29.40
C HIS A 955 27.71 -17.01 30.43
N SER A 956 27.30 -18.18 30.93
CA SER A 956 26.25 -18.30 31.96
C SER A 956 26.85 -18.82 33.27
N GLY A 957 27.40 -17.91 34.09
CA GLY A 957 27.94 -18.24 35.41
C GLY A 957 29.05 -19.32 35.38
N GLN A 958 29.01 -20.29 36.32
CA GLN A 958 30.06 -21.31 36.52
C GLN A 958 30.04 -22.49 35.52
N LYS A 959 29.19 -22.50 34.48
CA LYS A 959 29.19 -23.54 33.43
C LYS A 959 29.96 -23.07 32.20
N SER A 960 30.52 -24.01 31.42
CA SER A 960 31.20 -23.67 30.17
C SER A 960 30.27 -22.90 29.23
N GLY A 961 30.80 -21.87 28.56
CA GLY A 961 30.02 -21.02 27.67
C GLY A 961 29.37 -21.81 26.52
N THR A 962 28.20 -21.35 26.06
CA THR A 962 27.55 -21.86 24.85
C THR A 962 27.97 -20.98 23.69
N LYS A 963 28.62 -21.57 22.68
CA LYS A 963 28.98 -20.88 21.45
C LYS A 963 27.90 -21.11 20.40
N VAL A 964 27.43 -20.05 19.75
CA VAL A 964 26.48 -20.10 18.65
C VAL A 964 27.15 -19.53 17.40
N ASP A 965 27.17 -20.33 16.33
CA ASP A 965 27.81 -19.99 15.07
C ASP A 965 26.79 -19.69 13.96
N LEU A 966 27.14 -18.80 13.03
CA LEU A 966 26.33 -18.54 11.84
C LEU A 966 26.18 -19.81 10.99
N PHE A 967 24.97 -20.06 10.47
CA PHE A 967 24.56 -21.26 9.72
C PHE A 967 24.50 -22.56 10.54
N GLU A 968 24.71 -22.48 11.84
CA GLU A 968 24.59 -23.63 12.72
C GLU A 968 23.13 -24.11 12.79
N LYS A 969 22.98 -25.44 12.85
CA LYS A 969 21.71 -26.08 13.17
C LYS A 969 21.58 -26.11 14.69
N VAL A 970 20.57 -25.43 15.20
CA VAL A 970 20.26 -25.35 16.63
C VAL A 970 18.89 -25.97 16.89
N LYS A 971 18.70 -26.52 18.09
CA LYS A 971 17.35 -26.86 18.55
C LYS A 971 16.70 -25.64 19.17
N VAL A 972 15.50 -25.30 18.72
CA VAL A 972 14.73 -24.20 19.27
C VAL A 972 13.42 -24.70 19.84
N LYS A 973 13.09 -24.17 21.01
CA LYS A 973 11.81 -24.31 21.66
C LYS A 973 10.93 -23.12 21.27
N ILE A 974 9.78 -23.41 20.71
CA ILE A 974 8.81 -22.45 20.20
C ILE A 974 7.66 -22.38 21.18
N THR A 975 7.37 -21.19 21.69
CA THR A 975 6.29 -20.93 22.65
C THR A 975 5.50 -19.69 22.24
N ASP A 976 4.21 -19.66 22.53
CA ASP A 976 3.46 -18.41 22.50
C ASP A 976 3.65 -17.65 23.82
N GLU A 977 4.09 -16.38 23.75
CA GLU A 977 4.14 -15.49 24.90
C GLU A 977 3.16 -14.34 24.66
N ALA A 978 2.25 -14.13 25.60
CA ALA A 978 1.43 -12.92 25.62
C ALA A 978 2.32 -11.78 26.08
N GLU A 979 2.66 -10.88 25.16
CA GLU A 979 3.48 -9.72 25.47
C GLU A 979 2.77 -8.84 26.49
N GLU A 980 3.40 -8.62 27.64
CA GLU A 980 2.76 -7.93 28.77
C GLU A 980 2.32 -6.50 28.42
N SER A 981 3.12 -5.75 27.66
CA SER A 981 2.84 -4.36 27.26
C SER A 981 1.65 -4.26 26.32
N THR A 982 1.54 -5.20 25.38
CA THR A 982 0.60 -5.12 24.25
C THR A 982 -0.61 -6.03 24.37
N GLY A 983 -0.55 -7.06 25.22
CA GLY A 983 -1.51 -8.16 25.28
C GLY A 983 -1.51 -9.03 24.02
N LYS A 984 -0.63 -8.78 23.04
CA LYS A 984 -0.53 -9.53 21.79
C LYS A 984 0.30 -10.79 22.04
N ARG A 985 -0.22 -11.96 21.69
CA ARG A 985 0.61 -13.16 21.59
C ARG A 985 1.60 -13.05 20.45
N LYS A 986 2.88 -13.24 20.77
CA LYS A 986 3.97 -13.37 19.82
C LYS A 986 4.55 -14.77 19.92
N ILE A 987 5.02 -15.30 18.80
CA ILE A 987 5.84 -16.50 18.83
C ILE A 987 7.20 -16.09 19.37
N LYS A 988 7.63 -16.71 20.47
CA LYS A 988 8.97 -16.55 21.03
C LYS A 988 9.77 -17.81 20.78
N LEU A 989 11.01 -17.61 20.34
CA LEU A 989 11.97 -18.67 20.18
C LEU A 989 12.92 -18.65 21.37
N HIS A 990 13.15 -19.82 21.94
CA HIS A 990 14.16 -20.06 22.97
C HIS A 990 15.14 -21.10 22.43
N LEU A 991 16.42 -20.97 22.81
CA LEU A 991 17.39 -22.04 22.58
C LEU A 991 17.03 -23.20 23.53
N ALA A 992 16.89 -24.41 22.98
CA ALA A 992 16.43 -25.59 23.73
C ALA A 992 17.51 -26.21 24.61
#